data_AF-A0A8C5EWV5-F1
#
_entry.id   AF-A0A8C5EWV5-F1
#
_cell.length_a   1.000
_cell.length_b   1.000
_cell.length_c   1.000
_cell.angle_alpha   90.00
_cell.angle_beta   90.00
_cell.angle_gamma   90.00
#
_symmetry.space_group_name_H-M   'P 1'
#
loop_
_entity.id
_entity.type
_entity.pdbx_description
1 polymer ?
#
loop_
_entity_poly.entity_id
_entity_poly.type
_entity_poly.pdbx_seq_one_letter_code
_entity_poly.pdbx_strand_id
1 'polypeptide(L)'
;MSVTDLSAVLDILRQLYRRVQTLEEFVESIVFKEGRKAVLVEQTDTSRFKSFVGGVFVCFDNELQQVPSCAQICTFPELLAFVLNTVKRKKKRNVLANGYNFLSLAQEDRDADLFKFQGEITQSAAYVHGSDLWKKVTIRLGTDLTRYLLESCSVFMAVPPSCVFQVCGGPAYDRVSMTGTSSRFCLQSKIKNSHTQDSLFLKWKRTTQHCPTSVDVIHVEGGPSWRSGTFPPLPSSQCFIRTLGLMYGGRGMRSFLLNRKRKSANGSQRLRGHDLVRVVFFEGLPYLNGHERKPKKLPRRFFHMVPLFHQLLQQHRSCPYGQILQRLCSELQENITGYREINSQLSQHCAPHRVYLFVRECLSAVIPKEFWGSNHNRLQFFVKVRGFLNSGKCEKLSLAQVMWKIKVNDCDWLKISKTGRCPPSEYLYRTQILGQFLAWLLDGYVTGLVRACFYVTECVGQKNALRFYRHEVWARLQDLAFKGHLSKGQMEEMTSAEIAALPKGSVISRLRFIPKSDGMRPITRVIGADAKTRVYQGRVRDLLDVLRACVRRDPSLLGCTVWGMNDIHKVLRSLAPAQKEKPQPLYFVKVDVSGAYESLPHNKLKEVINQVLLNVQDELLTIRRFAKIWADSHEGLKKSFMRQANFLEDNMSSTNMKGFSMSLQKNCRVHHAILVEQHFCADFLGNDALQFFTQMLDGSVVQFGKKKYRQSRGIPQGSVASSLLCCLCYGHMENALLKGLTENKGCLMRLVDDFLLITPNLHEAQQFLQILLAGVPQYGLVVNPQKVAMNFRASDSVCSRPGIRVLPSHCLFPWCGLLLDTQSLDVFKDYSSYAGLSLRYSLTLGSFQSAGLQMRRKLMAVLRLKFNALFLDLKVNSLEAVYKNIYKSVLLHACRFHVCAQSLPFGQSVARNPDYFLQMIWDMAEYANNIIRVSNKGGKAQTGVLQYEAVELLFCLSFLLVMTQHRSTYKHLLPRLNKRKRSLERRLGDLRLARVRQAANPRIPVDFLPIQM
;
A
#
# COMPACT_ATOMS: atom_id res chain seq x y z
N MET A 1 24.08 24.62 18.69
CA MET A 1 23.03 23.94 19.48
C MET A 1 21.71 24.12 18.75
N SER A 2 20.97 23.05 18.41
CA SER A 2 19.66 23.18 17.78
C SER A 2 18.65 23.73 18.79
N VAL A 3 18.00 24.85 18.50
CA VAL A 3 16.91 25.41 19.32
C VAL A 3 15.83 24.35 19.51
N THR A 4 15.39 24.11 20.75
CA THR A 4 14.29 23.19 21.05
C THR A 4 12.99 23.81 20.55
N ASP A 5 12.35 23.17 19.56
CA ASP A 5 11.06 23.59 19.01
C ASP A 5 10.07 22.41 19.03
N LEU A 6 9.22 22.41 20.05
CA LEU A 6 8.17 21.41 20.25
C LEU A 6 6.80 21.87 19.71
N SER A 7 6.69 23.10 19.18
CA SER A 7 5.41 23.72 18.79
C SER A 7 4.59 22.83 17.85
N ALA A 8 5.22 22.36 16.76
CA ALA A 8 4.59 21.51 15.77
C ALA A 8 4.10 20.18 16.34
N VAL A 9 4.77 19.60 17.34
CA VAL A 9 4.35 18.32 17.96
C VAL A 9 3.23 18.53 18.97
N LEU A 10 3.24 19.64 19.68
CA LEU A 10 2.13 20.02 20.56
C LEU A 10 0.84 20.23 19.75
N ASP A 11 0.95 20.81 18.55
CA ASP A 11 -0.21 20.94 17.66
C ASP A 11 -0.73 19.58 17.17
N ILE A 12 0.16 18.61 16.93
CA ILE A 12 -0.23 17.23 16.63
C ILE A 12 -0.99 16.63 17.83
N LEU A 13 -0.50 16.80 19.06
CA LEU A 13 -1.17 16.30 20.26
C LEU A 13 -2.54 16.96 20.46
N ARG A 14 -2.66 18.27 20.25
CA ARG A 14 -3.92 19.02 20.34
C ARG A 14 -4.94 18.61 19.28
N GLN A 15 -4.50 18.09 18.14
CA GLN A 15 -5.40 17.50 17.14
C GLN A 15 -5.87 16.09 17.52
N LEU A 16 -5.14 15.37 18.39
CA LEU A 16 -5.44 14.00 18.80
C LEU A 16 -6.23 13.90 20.11
N TYR A 17 -6.11 14.90 20.99
CA TYR A 17 -6.66 14.91 22.34
C TYR A 17 -7.36 16.23 22.62
N ARG A 18 -8.45 16.18 23.39
CA ARG A 18 -9.21 17.38 23.76
C ARG A 18 -8.43 18.33 24.67
N ARG A 19 -7.65 17.78 25.61
CA ARG A 19 -6.78 18.53 26.52
C ARG A 19 -5.35 18.01 26.42
N VAL A 20 -4.41 18.94 26.37
CA VAL A 20 -2.96 18.70 26.37
C VAL A 20 -2.37 19.71 27.34
N GLN A 21 -1.82 19.22 28.44
CA GLN A 21 -1.23 20.03 29.51
C GLN A 21 0.15 19.51 29.85
N THR A 22 1.03 20.35 30.40
CA THR A 22 2.22 19.85 31.10
C THR A 22 1.79 19.08 32.35
N LEU A 23 2.68 18.24 32.89
CA LEU A 23 2.39 17.53 34.13
C LEU A 23 2.15 18.49 35.31
N GLU A 24 2.85 19.63 35.33
CA GLU A 24 2.65 20.68 36.33
C GLU A 24 1.26 21.33 36.21
N GLU A 25 0.88 21.81 35.01
CA GLU A 25 -0.43 22.39 34.74
C GLU A 25 -1.58 21.43 35.06
N PHE A 26 -1.40 20.15 34.77
CA PHE A 26 -2.38 19.12 35.08
C PHE A 26 -2.58 18.98 36.60
N VAL A 27 -1.48 18.93 37.36
CA VAL A 27 -1.51 18.73 38.82
C VAL A 27 -2.02 19.98 39.55
N GLU A 28 -1.69 21.18 39.09
CA GLU A 28 -2.18 22.43 39.68
C GLU A 28 -3.71 22.56 39.67
N SER A 29 -4.39 21.85 38.75
CA SER A 29 -5.85 21.83 38.69
C SER A 29 -6.50 20.85 39.69
N ILE A 30 -5.72 20.10 40.46
CA ILE A 30 -6.21 19.02 41.33
C ILE A 30 -6.18 19.44 42.80
N VAL A 31 -7.32 19.25 43.46
CA VAL A 31 -7.48 19.33 44.91
C VAL A 31 -7.72 17.91 45.43
N PHE A 32 -6.90 17.47 46.39
CA PHE A 32 -7.05 16.16 46.98
C PHE A 32 -8.26 16.08 47.91
N LYS A 33 -8.70 14.87 48.24
CA LYS A 33 -9.81 14.62 49.18
C LYS A 33 -9.56 15.29 50.54
N GLU A 34 -8.30 15.43 50.93
CA GLU A 34 -7.83 16.05 52.16
C GLU A 34 -7.87 17.61 52.12
N GLY A 35 -8.43 18.21 51.06
CA GLY A 35 -8.60 19.67 50.93
C GLY A 35 -7.32 20.43 50.55
N ARG A 36 -6.20 19.73 50.37
CA ARG A 36 -4.92 20.32 49.96
C ARG A 36 -4.79 20.34 48.44
N LYS A 37 -4.26 21.44 47.91
CA LYS A 37 -3.88 21.54 46.49
C LYS A 37 -2.64 20.68 46.24
N ALA A 38 -2.61 19.95 45.12
CA ALA A 38 -1.46 19.14 44.77
C ALA A 38 -0.26 20.03 44.37
N VAL A 39 0.90 19.82 44.99
CA VAL A 39 2.15 20.55 44.71
C VAL A 39 3.17 19.56 44.18
N LEU A 40 3.52 19.69 42.89
CA LEU A 40 4.47 18.78 42.24
C LEU A 40 5.92 19.30 42.28
N VAL A 41 6.10 20.61 42.10
CA VAL A 41 7.41 21.26 41.99
C VAL A 41 7.62 22.21 43.17
N GLU A 42 8.78 22.11 43.82
CA GLU A 42 9.21 23.02 44.89
C GLU A 42 10.37 23.90 44.44
N GLN A 43 10.58 25.03 45.13
CA GLN A 43 11.68 25.96 44.81
C GLN A 43 13.06 25.29 44.93
N THR A 44 13.22 24.40 45.90
CA THR A 44 14.43 23.61 46.19
C THR A 44 14.69 22.50 45.17
N ASP A 45 13.77 22.22 44.24
CA ASP A 45 13.95 21.17 43.26
C ASP A 45 15.03 21.50 42.23
N THR A 46 15.83 20.47 41.91
CA THR A 46 16.87 20.57 40.88
C THR A 46 16.31 21.01 39.53
N SER A 47 17.12 21.74 38.75
CA SER A 47 16.79 22.12 37.37
C SER A 47 16.43 20.91 36.50
N ARG A 48 17.06 19.75 36.76
CA ARG A 48 16.76 18.47 36.11
C ARG A 48 15.33 17.99 36.36
N PHE A 49 14.83 18.10 37.58
CA PHE A 49 13.46 17.70 37.92
C PHE A 49 12.44 18.69 37.34
N LYS A 50 12.69 20.00 37.48
CA LYS A 50 11.85 21.05 36.88
C LYS A 50 11.73 20.90 35.36
N SER A 51 12.86 20.69 34.68
CA SER A 51 12.88 20.43 33.22
C SER A 51 12.19 19.12 32.84
N PHE A 52 12.28 18.07 33.68
CA PHE A 52 11.57 16.82 33.46
C PHE A 52 10.06 17.02 33.53
N VAL A 53 9.55 17.68 34.58
CA VAL A 53 8.12 17.94 34.76
C VAL A 53 7.57 18.79 33.61
N GLY A 54 8.27 19.87 33.23
CA GLY A 54 7.90 20.69 32.07
C GLY A 54 8.00 19.95 30.72
N GLY A 55 8.74 18.85 30.67
CA GLY A 55 8.88 17.97 29.51
C GLY A 55 7.91 16.78 29.48
N VAL A 56 7.03 16.65 30.46
CA VAL A 56 5.99 15.59 30.50
C VAL A 56 4.66 16.20 30.10
N PHE A 57 4.02 15.66 29.06
CA PHE A 57 2.71 16.11 28.59
C PHE A 57 1.65 15.06 28.93
N VAL A 58 0.58 15.50 29.60
CA VAL A 58 -0.57 14.68 29.96
C VAL A 58 -1.72 15.00 29.02
N CYS A 59 -2.25 13.99 28.35
CA CYS A 59 -3.33 14.12 27.38
C CYS A 59 -4.52 13.21 27.74
N PHE A 60 -5.73 13.78 27.75
CA PHE A 60 -6.95 13.09 28.14
C PHE A 60 -8.20 13.72 27.49
N ASP A 61 -9.29 12.93 27.39
CA ASP A 61 -10.57 13.39 26.83
C ASP A 61 -11.64 13.64 27.89
N ASN A 62 -11.59 12.88 28.98
CA ASN A 62 -12.54 12.93 30.10
C ASN A 62 -11.82 13.44 31.34
N GLU A 63 -12.51 14.27 32.12
CA GLU A 63 -12.00 14.74 33.40
C GLU A 63 -11.94 13.61 34.44
N LEU A 64 -11.11 13.81 35.45
CA LEU A 64 -10.95 12.90 36.57
C LEU A 64 -12.29 12.76 37.31
N GLN A 65 -12.85 11.54 37.32
CA GLN A 65 -14.19 11.28 37.87
C GLN A 65 -14.22 11.11 39.40
N GLN A 66 -13.09 10.81 40.03
CA GLN A 66 -12.98 10.57 41.47
C GLN A 66 -11.91 11.48 42.06
N VAL A 67 -12.21 12.11 43.19
CA VAL A 67 -11.24 12.95 43.92
C VAL A 67 -10.13 12.05 44.49
N PRO A 68 -8.86 12.24 44.09
CA PRO A 68 -7.77 11.38 44.53
C PRO A 68 -7.36 11.70 45.97
N SER A 69 -6.83 10.71 46.70
CA SER A 69 -6.14 10.95 47.97
C SER A 69 -4.67 11.27 47.74
N CYS A 70 -4.07 12.12 48.60
CA CYS A 70 -2.63 12.34 48.63
C CYS A 70 -1.84 11.20 49.31
N ALA A 71 -2.52 10.19 49.85
CA ALA A 71 -1.86 9.10 50.58
C ALA A 71 -0.97 8.24 49.67
N GLN A 72 0.21 7.89 50.17
CA GLN A 72 1.08 6.90 49.58
C GLN A 72 0.85 5.55 50.27
N ILE A 73 0.01 4.72 49.66
CA ILE A 73 -0.44 3.43 50.22
C ILE A 73 0.53 2.30 49.85
N CYS A 74 1.24 2.44 48.72
CA CYS A 74 2.25 1.49 48.29
C CYS A 74 3.47 2.20 47.70
N THR A 75 4.56 1.46 47.55
CA THR A 75 5.76 1.94 46.86
C THR A 75 5.49 2.09 45.36
N PHE A 76 6.33 2.86 44.67
CA PHE A 76 6.20 3.04 43.22
C PHE A 76 6.36 1.73 42.42
N PRO A 77 7.32 0.84 42.71
CA PRO A 77 7.41 -0.46 42.04
C PRO A 77 6.16 -1.32 42.22
N GLU A 78 5.59 -1.37 43.44
CA GLU A 78 4.35 -2.09 43.73
C GLU A 78 3.16 -1.52 42.94
N LEU A 79 3.05 -0.19 42.89
CA LEU A 79 2.01 0.48 42.09
C LEU A 79 2.16 0.16 40.60
N LEU A 80 3.39 0.20 40.07
CA LEU A 80 3.65 -0.08 38.66
C LEU A 80 3.33 -1.54 38.33
N ALA A 81 3.70 -2.48 39.20
CA ALA A 81 3.33 -3.89 39.07
C ALA A 81 1.80 -4.07 39.05
N PHE A 82 1.11 -3.42 40.00
CA PHE A 82 -0.35 -3.44 40.07
C PHE A 82 -1.00 -2.93 38.78
N VAL A 83 -0.53 -1.80 38.23
CA VAL A 83 -1.05 -1.22 36.98
C VAL A 83 -0.80 -2.18 35.81
N LEU A 84 0.41 -2.71 35.65
CA LEU A 84 0.76 -3.62 34.54
C LEU A 84 -0.05 -4.91 34.60
N ASN A 85 -0.14 -5.54 35.77
CA ASN A 85 -0.94 -6.75 35.99
C ASN A 85 -2.41 -6.50 35.70
N THR A 86 -2.97 -5.38 36.16
CA THR A 86 -4.36 -4.98 35.92
C THR A 86 -4.64 -4.75 34.43
N VAL A 87 -3.77 -3.99 33.74
CA VAL A 87 -3.90 -3.70 32.31
C VAL A 87 -3.87 -5.00 31.51
N LYS A 88 -2.92 -5.90 31.81
CA LYS A 88 -2.77 -7.18 31.11
C LYS A 88 -3.95 -8.13 31.36
N ARG A 89 -4.36 -8.34 32.62
CA ARG A 89 -5.52 -9.20 32.99
C ARG A 89 -6.83 -8.68 32.39
N LYS A 90 -7.07 -7.37 32.45
CA LYS A 90 -8.26 -6.72 31.83
C LYS A 90 -8.16 -6.57 30.31
N LYS A 91 -7.06 -6.99 29.69
CA LYS A 91 -6.78 -6.83 28.25
C LYS A 91 -6.98 -5.38 27.77
N LYS A 92 -6.68 -4.41 28.62
CA LYS A 92 -6.72 -2.98 28.28
C LYS A 92 -5.58 -2.67 27.31
N ARG A 93 -5.85 -1.91 26.26
CA ARG A 93 -4.80 -1.41 25.36
C ARG A 93 -4.11 -0.20 25.99
N ASN A 94 -2.89 -0.40 26.48
CA ASN A 94 -2.07 0.67 27.05
C ASN A 94 -0.60 0.46 26.64
N VAL A 95 0.05 1.52 26.15
CA VAL A 95 1.47 1.48 25.70
C VAL A 95 2.42 1.05 26.83
N LEU A 96 2.09 1.37 28.09
CA LEU A 96 2.90 1.00 29.25
C LEU A 96 3.08 -0.52 29.37
N ALA A 97 2.09 -1.30 28.96
CA ALA A 97 2.13 -2.76 29.02
C ALA A 97 2.71 -3.41 27.76
N ASN A 98 3.18 -2.62 26.78
CA ASN A 98 3.91 -3.18 25.64
C ASN A 98 5.24 -3.77 26.15
N GLY A 99 5.51 -5.02 25.78
CA GLY A 99 6.71 -5.74 26.21
C GLY A 99 6.59 -6.42 27.58
N TYR A 100 5.50 -6.21 28.33
CA TYR A 100 5.21 -6.93 29.57
C TYR A 100 4.42 -8.21 29.29
N ASN A 101 5.04 -9.37 29.45
CA ASN A 101 4.42 -10.68 29.25
C ASN A 101 4.51 -11.52 30.53
N PHE A 102 3.40 -12.15 30.90
CA PHE A 102 3.38 -13.08 32.02
C PHE A 102 4.29 -14.26 31.75
N LEU A 103 5.05 -14.67 32.77
CA LEU A 103 5.72 -15.97 32.79
C LEU A 103 4.66 -17.08 32.71
N SER A 104 5.01 -18.23 32.12
CA SER A 104 4.08 -19.34 31.86
C SER A 104 3.27 -19.75 33.09
N LEU A 105 3.90 -19.80 34.27
CA LEU A 105 3.28 -20.15 35.56
C LEU A 105 2.24 -19.11 36.02
N ALA A 106 2.42 -17.83 35.70
CA ALA A 106 1.53 -16.74 36.12
C ALA A 106 0.26 -16.60 35.25
N GLN A 107 0.18 -17.30 34.12
CA GLN A 107 -1.04 -17.30 33.29
C GLN A 107 -2.14 -18.22 33.84
N GLU A 108 -1.76 -19.22 34.65
CA GLU A 108 -2.67 -20.24 35.17
C GLU A 108 -3.18 -19.90 36.59
N ASP A 109 -2.42 -19.09 37.33
CA ASP A 109 -2.71 -18.78 38.73
C ASP A 109 -3.58 -17.52 38.89
N ARG A 110 -4.82 -17.70 39.35
CA ARG A 110 -5.74 -16.59 39.65
C ARG A 110 -5.38 -15.85 40.94
N ASP A 111 -4.58 -16.46 41.80
CA ASP A 111 -4.24 -15.96 43.13
C ASP A 111 -2.89 -15.23 43.18
N ALA A 112 -2.23 -15.06 42.03
CA ALA A 112 -0.95 -14.36 41.95
C ALA A 112 -1.07 -12.89 42.39
N ASP A 113 -0.18 -12.50 43.33
CA ASP A 113 -0.07 -11.18 43.95
C ASP A 113 -0.01 -10.06 42.91
N LEU A 114 -0.97 -9.13 42.99
CA LEU A 114 -1.10 -8.03 42.04
C LEU A 114 0.00 -6.97 42.21
N PHE A 115 0.65 -6.87 43.37
CA PHE A 115 1.67 -5.86 43.66
C PHE A 115 3.10 -6.31 43.35
N LYS A 116 3.27 -7.56 42.88
CA LYS A 116 4.56 -8.07 42.37
C LYS A 116 4.55 -8.20 40.85
N PHE A 117 5.70 -7.97 40.23
CA PHE A 117 5.84 -8.17 38.78
C PHE A 117 5.72 -9.67 38.46
N GLN A 118 4.78 -10.01 37.60
CA GLN A 118 4.47 -11.37 37.13
C GLN A 118 5.15 -11.69 35.78
N GLY A 119 6.02 -10.80 35.32
CA GLY A 119 6.67 -10.85 34.02
C GLY A 119 7.85 -9.89 33.93
N GLU A 120 8.65 -10.03 32.87
CA GLU A 120 9.77 -9.14 32.61
C GLU A 120 9.31 -7.74 32.22
N ILE A 121 9.97 -6.73 32.79
CA ILE A 121 9.70 -5.33 32.51
C ILE A 121 10.63 -4.86 31.38
N THR A 122 10.05 -4.49 30.25
CA THR A 122 10.79 -3.93 29.11
C THR A 122 10.16 -2.61 28.64
N GLN A 123 10.80 -1.93 27.69
CA GLN A 123 10.22 -0.77 26.97
C GLN A 123 9.83 0.40 27.91
N SER A 124 8.64 1.00 27.71
CA SER A 124 8.13 2.11 28.51
C SER A 124 8.06 1.80 30.00
N ALA A 125 7.71 0.57 30.38
CA ALA A 125 7.65 0.18 31.78
C ALA A 125 9.05 0.17 32.42
N ALA A 126 10.07 -0.31 31.71
CA ALA A 126 11.45 -0.30 32.20
C ALA A 126 11.99 1.13 32.33
N TYR A 127 11.66 2.00 31.36
CA TYR A 127 11.99 3.43 31.42
C TYR A 127 11.39 4.13 32.65
N VAL A 128 10.13 3.81 32.97
CA VAL A 128 9.41 4.39 34.11
C VAL A 128 9.96 3.82 35.43
N HIS A 129 10.12 2.50 35.53
CA HIS A 129 10.63 1.81 36.73
C HIS A 129 12.03 2.28 37.14
N GLY A 130 12.94 2.43 36.17
CA GLY A 130 14.33 2.84 36.40
C GLY A 130 14.55 4.33 36.62
N SER A 131 13.49 5.15 36.68
CA SER A 131 13.61 6.61 36.76
C SER A 131 13.32 7.14 38.17
N ASP A 132 14.33 7.71 38.83
CA ASP A 132 14.15 8.35 40.14
C ASP A 132 13.26 9.61 40.06
N LEU A 133 13.14 10.21 38.87
CA LEU A 133 12.23 11.33 38.63
C LEU A 133 10.77 10.87 38.74
N TRP A 134 10.42 9.70 38.18
CA TRP A 134 9.08 9.12 38.31
C TRP A 134 8.78 8.64 39.73
N LYS A 135 9.78 8.12 40.46
CA LYS A 135 9.64 7.82 41.90
C LYS A 135 9.31 9.09 42.68
N LYS A 136 10.04 10.19 42.43
CA LYS A 136 9.77 11.50 43.05
C LYS A 136 8.39 12.05 42.71
N VAL A 137 7.94 11.95 41.45
CA VAL A 137 6.56 12.29 41.06
C VAL A 137 5.54 11.50 41.89
N THR A 138 5.75 10.21 42.09
CA THR A 138 4.83 9.35 42.85
C THR A 138 4.75 9.75 44.32
N ILE A 139 5.89 10.08 44.93
CA ILE A 139 5.96 10.56 46.32
C ILE A 139 5.14 11.86 46.47
N ARG A 140 5.17 12.77 45.48
CA ARG A 140 4.44 14.04 45.52
C ARG A 140 2.94 13.89 45.25
N LEU A 141 2.57 13.01 44.32
CA LEU A 141 1.19 12.88 43.85
C LEU A 141 0.36 11.85 44.62
N GLY A 142 1.00 10.98 45.41
CA GLY A 142 0.34 9.86 46.06
C GLY A 142 0.01 8.71 45.10
N THR A 143 -0.55 7.64 45.66
CA THR A 143 -0.82 6.39 44.93
C THR A 143 -1.95 6.54 43.91
N ASP A 144 -3.06 7.17 44.30
CA ASP A 144 -4.28 7.25 43.48
C ASP A 144 -4.08 8.05 42.20
N LEU A 145 -3.45 9.23 42.32
CA LEU A 145 -3.25 10.11 41.18
C LEU A 145 -2.19 9.55 40.21
N THR A 146 -1.13 8.95 40.74
CA THR A 146 -0.12 8.26 39.93
C THR A 146 -0.72 7.07 39.18
N ARG A 147 -1.59 6.31 39.84
CA ARG A 147 -2.35 5.22 39.20
C ARG A 147 -3.20 5.74 38.06
N TYR A 148 -3.94 6.84 38.28
CA TYR A 148 -4.77 7.45 37.26
C TYR A 148 -3.95 7.90 36.04
N LEU A 149 -2.79 8.52 36.27
CA LEU A 149 -1.85 8.94 35.22
C LEU A 149 -1.38 7.75 34.36
N LEU A 150 -0.99 6.64 34.98
CA LEU A 150 -0.45 5.46 34.27
C LEU A 150 -1.54 4.60 33.62
N GLU A 151 -2.71 4.47 34.25
CA GLU A 151 -3.79 3.58 33.80
C GLU A 151 -4.75 4.26 32.82
N SER A 152 -5.06 5.55 33.02
CA SER A 152 -6.18 6.24 32.35
C SER A 152 -5.75 7.39 31.42
N CYS A 153 -4.66 8.09 31.72
CA CYS A 153 -4.16 9.18 30.87
C CYS A 153 -3.26 8.67 29.73
N SER A 154 -3.11 9.48 28.67
CA SER A 154 -2.05 9.31 27.68
C SER A 154 -0.91 10.26 28.00
N VAL A 155 0.24 9.72 28.40
CA VAL A 155 1.40 10.53 28.80
C VAL A 155 2.50 10.46 27.74
N PHE A 156 3.04 11.63 27.39
CA PHE A 156 4.10 11.80 26.41
C PHE A 156 5.31 12.49 27.04
N MET A 157 6.51 12.10 26.60
CA MET A 157 7.77 12.67 27.06
C MET A 157 8.45 13.43 25.94
N ALA A 158 8.89 14.66 26.22
CA ALA A 158 9.67 15.48 25.32
C ALA A 158 11.05 14.85 25.03
N VAL A 159 11.41 14.85 23.74
CA VAL A 159 12.72 14.47 23.23
C VAL A 159 13.22 15.59 22.33
N PRO A 160 14.01 16.54 22.87
CA PRO A 160 14.59 17.62 22.09
C PRO A 160 15.39 17.12 20.87
N PRO A 161 15.48 17.91 19.79
CA PRO A 161 14.94 19.26 19.66
C PRO A 161 13.44 19.32 19.35
N SER A 162 12.80 18.27 18.84
CA SER A 162 11.50 18.44 18.15
C SER A 162 10.53 17.26 18.24
N CYS A 163 10.78 16.22 19.03
CA CYS A 163 9.94 15.02 19.07
C CYS A 163 9.37 14.75 20.47
N VAL A 164 8.37 13.88 20.54
CA VAL A 164 7.90 13.28 21.79
C VAL A 164 7.73 11.77 21.62
N PHE A 165 7.83 10.99 22.69
CA PHE A 165 7.41 9.58 22.68
C PHE A 165 6.34 9.30 23.72
N GLN A 166 5.46 8.33 23.42
CA GLN A 166 4.39 7.94 24.33
C GLN A 166 4.87 6.93 25.37
N VAL A 167 4.63 7.23 26.64
CA VAL A 167 4.98 6.36 27.78
C VAL A 167 3.82 5.43 28.13
N CYS A 168 2.62 5.97 28.35
CA CYS A 168 1.43 5.23 28.73
C CYS A 168 0.15 5.73 28.03
N GLY A 169 -0.96 5.03 28.30
CA GLY A 169 -2.28 5.28 27.74
C GLY A 169 -2.56 4.55 26.45
N GLY A 170 -3.77 4.75 25.91
CA GLY A 170 -4.18 4.17 24.62
C GLY A 170 -3.23 4.63 23.50
N PRO A 171 -2.78 3.74 22.59
CA PRO A 171 -1.79 4.11 21.59
C PRO A 171 -2.24 5.27 20.70
N ALA A 172 -1.44 6.34 20.63
CA ALA A 172 -1.80 7.57 19.90
C ALA A 172 -2.08 7.31 18.41
N TYR A 173 -1.42 6.29 17.83
CA TYR A 173 -1.63 5.92 16.45
C TYR A 173 -3.04 5.36 16.19
N ASP A 174 -3.78 4.87 17.19
CA ASP A 174 -5.16 4.40 17.00
C ASP A 174 -6.12 5.60 16.80
N ARG A 175 -5.76 6.78 17.30
CA ARG A 175 -6.51 8.04 17.11
C ARG A 175 -6.24 8.70 15.75
N VAL A 176 -5.12 8.37 15.11
CA VAL A 176 -4.83 8.83 13.74
C VAL A 176 -5.66 8.00 12.76
N SER A 177 -6.70 8.63 12.23
CA SER A 177 -7.49 8.08 11.12
C SER A 177 -6.63 8.08 9.85
N MET A 178 -5.94 6.97 9.59
CA MET A 178 -5.43 6.72 8.24
C MET A 178 -6.66 6.53 7.36
N THR A 179 -6.96 7.49 6.50
CA THR A 179 -7.89 7.24 5.39
C THR A 179 -7.23 6.40 4.29
N GLY A 180 -6.71 5.25 4.72
CA GLY A 180 -6.55 4.00 4.00
C GLY A 180 -7.05 2.91 4.95
N THR A 181 -8.19 2.30 4.59
CA THR A 181 -8.88 1.19 5.28
C THR A 181 -9.62 1.49 6.61
N SER A 182 -10.97 1.52 6.49
CA SER A 182 -12.00 1.47 7.54
C SER A 182 -12.00 2.56 8.63
N SER A 183 -12.96 3.48 8.52
CA SER A 183 -13.69 3.94 9.70
C SER A 183 -15.13 4.33 9.32
N ARG A 184 -16.07 3.76 10.08
CA ARG A 184 -17.44 4.26 10.22
C ARG A 184 -17.34 5.60 10.92
N PHE A 185 -18.05 6.62 10.45
CA PHE A 185 -18.51 7.69 11.32
C PHE A 185 -19.96 8.03 11.02
N CYS A 186 -20.65 8.26 12.14
CA CYS A 186 -22.07 8.48 12.30
C CYS A 186 -22.46 9.85 11.72
N LEU A 187 -23.61 9.91 11.06
CA LEU A 187 -24.22 11.13 10.55
C LEU A 187 -24.84 11.89 11.73
N GLN A 188 -24.35 13.08 12.04
CA GLN A 188 -25.20 14.13 12.60
C GLN A 188 -25.71 14.95 11.42
N SER A 189 -26.97 14.70 11.04
CA SER A 189 -27.71 15.55 10.12
C SER A 189 -28.02 16.87 10.82
N LYS A 190 -27.51 17.98 10.28
CA LYS A 190 -28.08 19.30 10.55
C LYS A 190 -29.46 19.36 9.88
N ILE A 191 -30.50 19.08 10.66
CA ILE A 191 -31.85 19.53 10.35
C ILE A 191 -31.97 20.91 10.99
N LYS A 192 -32.14 21.94 10.16
CA LYS A 192 -32.70 23.22 10.62
C LYS A 192 -34.14 22.91 11.05
N ASN A 193 -34.54 23.30 12.26
CA ASN A 193 -35.88 23.79 12.51
C ASN A 193 -35.91 24.66 13.76
N SER A 194 -36.71 25.70 13.63
CA SER A 194 -37.12 26.73 14.56
C SER A 194 -37.78 26.18 15.84
N HIS A 195 -37.74 27.03 16.87
CA HIS A 195 -38.50 27.04 18.13
C HIS A 195 -39.76 26.16 18.19
N THR A 196 -39.89 25.33 19.24
CA THR A 196 -40.66 25.58 20.48
C THR A 196 -40.52 24.40 21.45
N GLN A 197 -40.58 24.71 22.75
CA GLN A 197 -40.56 23.82 23.92
C GLN A 197 -41.69 22.76 23.85
N ASP A 198 -41.49 21.51 24.28
CA ASP A 198 -41.61 21.06 25.67
C ASP A 198 -41.49 19.52 25.81
N SER A 199 -41.25 19.11 27.05
CA SER A 199 -40.99 17.79 27.63
C SER A 199 -41.76 16.58 27.08
N LEU A 200 -41.07 15.42 26.99
CA LEU A 200 -41.41 14.18 27.72
C LEU A 200 -40.33 13.10 27.51
N PHE A 201 -39.59 12.85 28.58
CA PHE A 201 -38.65 11.73 28.73
C PHE A 201 -39.41 10.39 28.81
N LEU A 202 -39.10 9.41 27.95
CA LEU A 202 -39.31 8.00 28.31
C LEU A 202 -38.14 7.12 27.84
N LYS A 203 -37.58 6.41 28.82
CA LYS A 203 -36.43 5.49 28.80
C LYS A 203 -36.63 4.31 27.84
N TRP A 204 -35.63 4.01 26.99
CA TRP A 204 -35.37 2.65 26.53
C TRP A 204 -33.98 2.19 26.98
N LYS A 205 -33.96 1.30 27.97
CA LYS A 205 -32.79 0.62 28.52
C LYS A 205 -32.10 -0.20 27.42
N ARG A 206 -30.79 0.00 27.24
CA ARG A 206 -29.92 -0.92 26.49
C ARG A 206 -29.69 -2.17 27.32
N THR A 207 -30.36 -3.26 26.97
CA THR A 207 -30.01 -4.60 27.47
C THR A 207 -28.81 -5.10 26.66
N THR A 208 -27.63 -5.10 27.29
CA THR A 208 -26.44 -5.81 26.83
C THR A 208 -26.66 -7.31 26.95
N GLN A 209 -26.98 -7.97 25.83
CA GLN A 209 -26.80 -9.42 25.71
C GLN A 209 -25.55 -9.72 24.88
N HIS A 210 -24.64 -10.43 25.53
CA HIS A 210 -23.41 -11.01 25.02
C HIS A 210 -23.63 -11.80 23.72
N CYS A 211 -22.75 -11.60 22.73
CA CYS A 211 -22.52 -12.56 21.65
C CYS A 211 -21.23 -13.35 21.97
N PRO A 212 -21.25 -14.69 21.91
CA PRO A 212 -20.06 -15.50 22.15
C PRO A 212 -19.09 -15.40 20.96
N THR A 213 -17.81 -15.18 21.31
CA THR A 213 -16.58 -15.59 20.61
C THR A 213 -16.73 -16.09 19.17
N SER A 214 -16.49 -15.19 18.21
CA SER A 214 -16.19 -15.58 16.83
C SER A 214 -14.81 -16.22 16.78
N VAL A 215 -14.77 -17.51 16.46
CA VAL A 215 -13.57 -18.26 16.05
C VAL A 215 -12.84 -17.47 14.95
N ASP A 216 -11.53 -17.26 15.15
CA ASP A 216 -10.63 -16.58 14.22
C ASP A 216 -10.61 -17.27 12.84
N VAL A 217 -11.52 -16.86 11.95
CA VAL A 217 -11.48 -17.24 10.54
C VAL A 217 -10.56 -16.27 9.81
N ILE A 218 -9.37 -16.78 9.50
CA ILE A 218 -8.31 -16.19 8.68
C ILE A 218 -8.84 -15.19 7.64
N HIS A 219 -8.43 -13.93 7.77
CA HIS A 219 -8.58 -12.91 6.73
C HIS A 219 -7.76 -13.32 5.50
N VAL A 220 -8.40 -13.98 4.53
CA VAL A 220 -7.81 -14.15 3.20
C VAL A 220 -7.77 -12.77 2.52
N GLU A 221 -6.57 -12.27 2.24
CA GLU A 221 -6.38 -11.08 1.41
C GLU A 221 -7.13 -11.25 0.09
N GLY A 222 -8.18 -10.44 -0.11
CA GLY A 222 -9.01 -10.47 -1.32
C GLY A 222 -10.41 -11.03 -1.16
N GLY A 223 -10.82 -11.43 0.05
CA GLY A 223 -12.24 -11.68 0.32
C GLY A 223 -13.12 -10.42 0.16
N PRO A 224 -14.37 -10.54 -0.32
CA PRO A 224 -15.33 -9.44 -0.34
C PRO A 224 -15.62 -8.93 1.08
N SER A 225 -15.92 -7.64 1.25
CA SER A 225 -16.41 -7.13 2.56
C SER A 225 -17.85 -7.53 2.83
N TRP A 226 -18.53 -8.01 1.79
CA TRP A 226 -19.80 -8.71 1.83
C TRP A 226 -19.56 -10.21 1.90
N ARG A 227 -20.27 -10.93 2.75
CA ARG A 227 -20.34 -12.40 2.68
C ARG A 227 -21.81 -12.77 2.69
N SER A 228 -22.21 -13.70 1.83
CA SER A 228 -23.54 -14.27 1.93
C SER A 228 -23.73 -14.81 3.37
N GLY A 229 -24.80 -14.40 4.02
CA GLY A 229 -25.10 -14.74 5.42
C GLY A 229 -24.57 -13.83 6.54
N THR A 230 -24.10 -12.62 6.24
CA THR A 230 -23.97 -11.56 7.25
C THR A 230 -25.34 -10.98 7.61
N PHE A 231 -25.80 -11.17 8.85
CA PHE A 231 -27.04 -10.58 9.36
C PHE A 231 -26.78 -9.77 10.65
N PRO A 232 -27.30 -8.54 10.79
CA PRO A 232 -27.97 -7.77 9.73
C PRO A 232 -26.98 -7.44 8.60
N PRO A 233 -27.44 -7.32 7.34
CA PRO A 233 -26.57 -6.91 6.25
C PRO A 233 -25.95 -5.55 6.57
N LEU A 234 -24.64 -5.41 6.30
CA LEU A 234 -23.99 -4.10 6.40
C LEU A 234 -24.75 -3.08 5.54
N PRO A 235 -24.80 -1.79 5.94
CA PRO A 235 -25.34 -0.74 5.10
C PRO A 235 -24.78 -0.85 3.68
N SER A 236 -25.62 -0.61 2.65
CA SER A 236 -25.23 -0.77 1.24
C SER A 236 -23.97 0.04 0.85
N SER A 237 -23.67 1.09 1.61
CA SER A 237 -22.47 1.94 1.48
C SER A 237 -21.18 1.34 2.09
N GLN A 238 -21.27 0.27 2.89
CA GLN A 238 -20.15 -0.44 3.52
C GLN A 238 -19.90 -1.82 2.90
N CYS A 239 -20.77 -2.24 1.98
CA CYS A 239 -20.72 -3.49 1.23
C CYS A 239 -19.99 -3.28 -0.09
N PHE A 240 -18.83 -3.92 -0.28
CA PHE A 240 -17.99 -3.78 -1.47
C PHE A 240 -17.63 -5.13 -2.07
N ILE A 241 -17.72 -5.20 -3.39
CA ILE A 241 -17.28 -6.32 -4.23
C ILE A 241 -15.95 -5.89 -4.84
N ARG A 242 -14.91 -6.70 -4.66
CA ARG A 242 -13.54 -6.34 -5.04
C ARG A 242 -13.16 -7.02 -6.35
N THR A 243 -12.55 -6.29 -7.27
CA THR A 243 -12.02 -6.87 -8.51
C THR A 243 -10.94 -7.92 -8.25
N LEU A 244 -10.23 -7.83 -7.12
CA LEU A 244 -9.27 -8.83 -6.66
C LEU A 244 -9.90 -10.24 -6.53
N GLY A 245 -11.22 -10.31 -6.31
CA GLY A 245 -11.97 -11.57 -6.30
C GLY A 245 -11.97 -12.30 -7.64
N LEU A 246 -11.77 -11.63 -8.78
CA LEU A 246 -11.67 -12.25 -10.11
C LEU A 246 -10.32 -12.94 -10.35
N MET A 247 -9.28 -12.53 -9.61
CA MET A 247 -7.90 -12.87 -9.97
C MET A 247 -7.52 -14.32 -9.67
N TYR A 248 -6.58 -14.81 -10.49
CA TYR A 248 -5.86 -16.09 -10.35
C TYR A 248 -6.71 -17.35 -10.54
N GLY A 249 -7.91 -17.18 -11.12
CA GLY A 249 -8.74 -18.26 -11.61
C GLY A 249 -9.30 -19.20 -10.52
N GLY A 250 -10.02 -20.22 -10.97
CA GLY A 250 -10.61 -21.30 -10.19
C GLY A 250 -10.26 -22.66 -10.78
N ARG A 251 -10.70 -23.74 -10.12
CA ARG A 251 -10.46 -25.12 -10.59
C ARG A 251 -11.55 -25.55 -11.58
N GLY A 252 -11.72 -24.79 -12.66
CA GLY A 252 -12.73 -25.04 -13.67
C GLY A 252 -14.18 -24.90 -13.16
N MET A 253 -15.13 -25.30 -14.01
CA MET A 253 -16.57 -25.32 -13.68
C MET A 253 -16.94 -26.25 -12.51
N ARG A 254 -16.12 -27.27 -12.20
CA ARG A 254 -16.33 -28.12 -11.01
C ARG A 254 -16.27 -27.33 -9.70
N SER A 255 -15.49 -26.25 -9.68
CA SER A 255 -15.34 -25.38 -8.50
C SER A 255 -16.35 -24.25 -8.44
N PHE A 256 -17.16 -24.07 -9.50
CA PHE A 256 -18.19 -23.06 -9.59
C PHE A 256 -19.25 -23.26 -8.50
N LEU A 257 -19.74 -22.16 -7.93
CA LEU A 257 -20.61 -22.16 -6.76
C LEU A 257 -21.83 -23.09 -6.91
N LEU A 258 -22.52 -22.99 -8.04
CA LEU A 258 -23.76 -23.73 -8.30
C LEU A 258 -23.52 -25.25 -8.55
N ASN A 259 -22.27 -25.64 -8.84
CA ASN A 259 -21.87 -27.04 -9.00
C ASN A 259 -21.37 -27.69 -7.69
N ARG A 260 -21.27 -26.92 -6.60
CA ARG A 260 -20.91 -27.48 -5.29
C ARG A 260 -22.03 -28.35 -4.74
N LYS A 261 -21.66 -29.33 -3.94
CA LYS A 261 -22.59 -30.21 -3.23
C LYS A 261 -22.71 -29.78 -1.78
N ARG A 262 -23.90 -29.97 -1.19
CA ARG A 262 -24.15 -29.83 0.24
C ARG A 262 -23.78 -31.15 0.93
N LYS A 263 -23.01 -31.07 2.00
CA LYS A 263 -22.74 -32.22 2.87
C LYS A 263 -23.94 -32.46 3.80
N SER A 264 -24.39 -33.71 3.87
CA SER A 264 -25.42 -34.19 4.79
C SER A 264 -24.94 -35.48 5.45
N ALA A 265 -25.61 -35.92 6.52
CA ALA A 265 -25.33 -37.19 7.21
C ALA A 265 -25.36 -38.38 6.24
N ASN A 266 -26.20 -38.31 5.18
CA ASN A 266 -26.36 -39.37 4.18
C ASN A 266 -25.49 -39.12 2.91
N GLY A 267 -24.44 -38.30 2.99
CA GLY A 267 -23.52 -38.02 1.89
C GLY A 267 -23.67 -36.63 1.23
N SER A 268 -23.08 -36.46 0.04
CA SER A 268 -23.03 -35.17 -0.65
C SER A 268 -24.11 -35.03 -1.72
N GLN A 269 -25.09 -34.14 -1.51
CA GLN A 269 -26.23 -33.92 -2.40
C GLN A 269 -26.06 -32.66 -3.28
N ARG A 270 -26.67 -32.66 -4.48
CA ARG A 270 -26.75 -31.45 -5.33
C ARG A 270 -27.67 -30.42 -4.68
N LEU A 271 -27.38 -29.13 -4.92
CA LEU A 271 -28.20 -28.03 -4.41
C LEU A 271 -29.61 -28.06 -5.00
N ARG A 272 -30.61 -27.83 -4.15
CA ARG A 272 -32.02 -27.56 -4.49
C ARG A 272 -32.33 -26.08 -4.22
N GLY A 273 -33.52 -25.64 -4.64
CA GLY A 273 -33.94 -24.23 -4.51
C GLY A 273 -33.84 -23.68 -3.08
N HIS A 274 -34.27 -24.46 -2.08
CA HIS A 274 -34.19 -24.05 -0.67
C HIS A 274 -32.75 -23.93 -0.16
N ASP A 275 -31.84 -24.77 -0.64
CA ASP A 275 -30.41 -24.69 -0.31
C ASP A 275 -29.83 -23.37 -0.84
N LEU A 276 -30.20 -23.00 -2.06
CA LEU A 276 -29.69 -21.77 -2.67
C LEU A 276 -30.23 -20.53 -1.97
N VAL A 277 -31.51 -20.51 -1.56
CA VAL A 277 -32.07 -19.43 -0.73
C VAL A 277 -31.28 -19.25 0.57
N ARG A 278 -30.91 -20.36 1.24
CA ARG A 278 -30.08 -20.36 2.45
C ARG A 278 -28.69 -19.80 2.20
N VAL A 279 -28.05 -20.25 1.11
CA VAL A 279 -26.74 -19.75 0.70
C VAL A 279 -26.78 -18.25 0.38
N VAL A 280 -27.82 -17.74 -0.27
CA VAL A 280 -27.88 -16.32 -0.67
C VAL A 280 -28.21 -15.41 0.52
N PHE A 281 -29.24 -15.75 1.30
CA PHE A 281 -29.85 -14.81 2.25
C PHE A 281 -29.57 -15.10 3.74
N PHE A 282 -29.09 -16.31 4.10
CA PHE A 282 -29.04 -16.75 5.50
C PHE A 282 -27.65 -17.16 6.01
N GLU A 283 -27.16 -18.37 5.71
CA GLU A 283 -25.92 -18.89 6.30
C GLU A 283 -24.71 -18.77 5.38
N GLY A 284 -24.91 -18.54 4.07
CA GLY A 284 -23.82 -18.41 3.12
C GLY A 284 -23.17 -19.72 2.70
N LEU A 285 -21.93 -19.65 2.24
CA LEU A 285 -21.10 -20.84 1.94
C LEU A 285 -20.97 -21.84 3.11
N PRO A 286 -20.90 -21.43 4.39
CA PRO A 286 -20.93 -22.35 5.53
C PRO A 286 -22.12 -23.32 5.52
N TYR A 287 -23.26 -22.94 4.94
CA TYR A 287 -24.43 -23.81 4.79
C TYR A 287 -24.10 -25.14 4.11
N LEU A 288 -23.23 -25.09 3.10
CA LEU A 288 -22.84 -26.27 2.32
C LEU A 288 -22.08 -27.31 3.14
N ASN A 289 -21.52 -26.89 4.29
CA ASN A 289 -20.79 -27.73 5.22
C ASN A 289 -21.62 -28.12 6.46
N GLY A 290 -22.94 -27.92 6.44
CA GLY A 290 -23.85 -28.32 7.52
C GLY A 290 -24.12 -27.26 8.59
N HIS A 291 -23.65 -26.02 8.40
CA HIS A 291 -23.92 -24.94 9.34
C HIS A 291 -25.31 -24.32 9.09
N GLU A 292 -26.25 -24.49 10.03
CA GLU A 292 -27.62 -23.94 9.95
C GLU A 292 -27.86 -22.89 11.04
N ARG A 293 -28.51 -21.77 10.70
CA ARG A 293 -28.92 -20.75 11.67
C ARG A 293 -30.43 -20.73 11.84
N LYS A 294 -30.91 -20.28 13.01
CA LYS A 294 -32.35 -20.00 13.19
C LYS A 294 -32.78 -18.84 12.26
N PRO A 295 -34.00 -18.88 11.70
CA PRO A 295 -35.00 -19.94 11.82
C PRO A 295 -34.67 -21.15 10.92
N LYS A 296 -34.95 -22.39 11.38
CA LYS A 296 -34.72 -23.62 10.59
C LYS A 296 -35.71 -23.76 9.42
N LYS A 297 -36.97 -23.37 9.61
CA LYS A 297 -37.94 -23.21 8.52
C LYS A 297 -37.75 -21.85 7.85
N LEU A 298 -37.87 -21.80 6.52
CA LEU A 298 -37.80 -20.54 5.79
C LEU A 298 -39.05 -19.69 6.10
N PRO A 299 -38.91 -18.39 6.39
CA PRO A 299 -40.06 -17.50 6.51
C PRO A 299 -40.87 -17.49 5.21
N ARG A 300 -42.19 -17.26 5.30
CA ARG A 300 -43.14 -17.33 4.17
C ARG A 300 -42.62 -16.65 2.89
N ARG A 301 -42.09 -15.44 3.01
CA ARG A 301 -41.51 -14.67 1.89
C ARG A 301 -40.40 -15.45 1.16
N PHE A 302 -39.44 -16.02 1.89
CA PHE A 302 -38.32 -16.76 1.32
C PHE A 302 -38.72 -18.17 0.86
N PHE A 303 -39.72 -18.77 1.50
CA PHE A 303 -40.30 -20.04 1.04
C PHE A 303 -40.96 -19.89 -0.34
N HIS A 304 -41.69 -18.79 -0.58
CA HIS A 304 -42.26 -18.49 -1.90
C HIS A 304 -41.21 -18.28 -3.01
N MET A 305 -39.95 -17.99 -2.66
CA MET A 305 -38.87 -17.84 -3.63
C MET A 305 -38.30 -19.19 -4.10
N VAL A 306 -38.52 -20.27 -3.34
CA VAL A 306 -37.91 -21.59 -3.59
C VAL A 306 -38.15 -22.11 -5.02
N PRO A 307 -39.36 -22.01 -5.62
CA PRO A 307 -39.59 -22.42 -7.00
C PRO A 307 -38.72 -21.67 -8.01
N LEU A 308 -38.57 -20.35 -7.88
CA LEU A 308 -37.73 -19.54 -8.78
C LEU A 308 -36.24 -19.91 -8.65
N PHE A 309 -35.75 -20.14 -7.43
CA PHE A 309 -34.38 -20.61 -7.22
C PHE A 309 -34.17 -22.05 -7.71
N HIS A 310 -35.21 -22.89 -7.68
CA HIS A 310 -35.18 -24.22 -8.29
C HIS A 310 -35.09 -24.14 -9.82
N GLN A 311 -35.88 -23.26 -10.45
CA GLN A 311 -35.83 -23.00 -11.89
C GLN A 311 -34.44 -22.48 -12.32
N LEU A 312 -33.85 -21.54 -11.58
CA LEU A 312 -32.48 -21.07 -11.81
C LEU A 312 -31.48 -22.23 -11.82
N LEU A 313 -31.60 -23.18 -10.88
CA LEU A 313 -30.72 -24.35 -10.83
C LEU A 313 -30.96 -25.33 -11.99
N GLN A 314 -32.20 -25.49 -12.47
CA GLN A 314 -32.51 -26.28 -13.66
C GLN A 314 -31.91 -25.64 -14.93
N GLN A 315 -32.07 -24.34 -15.09
CA GLN A 315 -31.48 -23.57 -16.20
C GLN A 315 -29.96 -23.61 -16.15
N HIS A 316 -29.35 -23.50 -14.96
CA HIS A 316 -27.91 -23.66 -14.78
C HIS A 316 -27.40 -25.01 -15.29
N ARG A 317 -28.10 -26.10 -14.95
CA ARG A 317 -27.72 -27.47 -15.36
C ARG A 317 -27.84 -27.69 -16.86
N SER A 318 -28.77 -26.99 -17.50
CA SER A 318 -29.03 -27.09 -18.94
C SER A 318 -28.18 -26.12 -19.78
N CYS A 319 -27.50 -25.17 -19.14
CA CYS A 319 -26.75 -24.12 -19.82
C CYS A 319 -25.47 -24.66 -20.48
N PRO A 320 -25.29 -24.50 -21.80
CA PRO A 320 -24.12 -25.02 -22.52
C PRO A 320 -22.91 -24.08 -22.39
N TYR A 321 -22.41 -23.88 -21.17
CA TYR A 321 -21.30 -22.95 -20.87
C TYR A 321 -20.09 -23.10 -21.80
N GLY A 322 -19.69 -24.33 -22.11
CA GLY A 322 -18.55 -24.61 -23.00
C GLY A 322 -18.78 -24.13 -24.44
N GLN A 323 -19.97 -24.34 -25.00
CA GLN A 323 -20.31 -23.90 -26.36
C GLN A 323 -20.39 -22.37 -26.43
N ILE A 324 -20.99 -21.73 -25.41
CA ILE A 324 -21.07 -20.26 -25.33
C ILE A 324 -19.66 -19.67 -25.22
N LEU A 325 -18.78 -20.28 -24.41
CA LEU A 325 -17.39 -19.87 -24.26
C LEU A 325 -16.63 -20.00 -25.59
N GLN A 326 -16.75 -21.13 -26.29
CA GLN A 326 -16.07 -21.35 -27.57
C GLN A 326 -16.53 -20.38 -28.66
N ARG A 327 -17.83 -20.05 -28.69
CA ARG A 327 -18.40 -19.10 -29.66
C ARG A 327 -17.95 -17.66 -29.43
N LEU A 328 -17.87 -17.22 -28.16
CA LEU A 328 -17.63 -15.81 -27.83
C LEU A 328 -16.17 -15.50 -27.50
N CYS A 329 -15.43 -16.50 -27.02
CA CYS A 329 -14.03 -16.43 -26.62
C CYS A 329 -13.26 -17.62 -27.23
N SER A 330 -13.28 -17.71 -28.55
CA SER A 330 -12.63 -18.77 -29.34
C SER A 330 -11.11 -18.78 -29.10
N GLU A 331 -10.52 -19.96 -29.13
CA GLU A 331 -9.07 -20.09 -29.32
C GLU A 331 -8.78 -19.85 -30.81
N LEU A 332 -7.79 -18.99 -31.12
CA LEU A 332 -7.24 -18.93 -32.47
C LEU A 332 -6.56 -20.27 -32.75
N GLN A 333 -7.21 -21.11 -33.56
CA GLN A 333 -6.65 -22.33 -34.13
C GLN A 333 -5.70 -21.94 -35.27
N GLU A 334 -4.56 -21.37 -34.93
CA GLU A 334 -3.42 -21.37 -35.84
C GLU A 334 -2.72 -22.73 -35.74
N ASN A 335 -2.38 -23.29 -36.90
CA ASN A 335 -1.98 -24.69 -37.15
C ASN A 335 -0.98 -25.27 -36.13
N ILE A 336 -1.15 -26.56 -35.85
CA ILE A 336 -0.48 -27.32 -34.77
C ILE A 336 0.88 -27.85 -35.25
N THR A 337 1.76 -26.98 -35.75
CA THR A 337 3.10 -27.39 -36.20
C THR A 337 4.18 -26.46 -35.64
N GLY A 338 5.07 -27.03 -34.82
CA GLY A 338 6.30 -26.37 -34.38
C GLY A 338 6.23 -25.68 -33.02
N TYR A 339 7.37 -25.69 -32.32
CA TYR A 339 7.64 -24.99 -31.06
C TYR A 339 7.05 -23.58 -31.06
N ARG A 340 5.86 -23.39 -30.46
CA ARG A 340 5.27 -22.05 -30.37
C ARG A 340 6.08 -21.22 -29.38
N GLU A 341 6.64 -20.13 -29.89
CA GLU A 341 7.24 -19.11 -29.06
C GLU A 341 6.21 -18.56 -28.08
N ILE A 342 6.61 -18.37 -26.82
CA ILE A 342 5.77 -17.86 -25.74
C ILE A 342 5.07 -16.53 -26.12
N ASN A 343 5.69 -15.74 -27.00
CA ASN A 343 5.20 -14.46 -27.52
C ASN A 343 3.87 -14.60 -28.26
N SER A 344 3.71 -15.62 -29.10
CA SER A 344 2.47 -15.88 -29.84
C SER A 344 1.31 -16.22 -28.91
N GLN A 345 1.58 -16.88 -27.79
CA GLN A 345 0.56 -17.27 -26.81
C GLN A 345 0.20 -16.14 -25.84
N LEU A 346 1.13 -15.20 -25.59
CA LEU A 346 0.90 -14.05 -24.72
C LEU A 346 -0.18 -13.08 -25.27
N SER A 347 -0.38 -13.06 -26.59
CA SER A 347 -1.42 -12.25 -27.25
C SER A 347 -2.82 -12.91 -27.20
N GLN A 348 -2.90 -14.22 -26.91
CA GLN A 348 -4.15 -15.02 -26.89
C GLN A 348 -5.02 -14.80 -25.63
N HIS A 349 -4.99 -13.61 -25.06
CA HIS A 349 -5.96 -13.18 -24.04
C HIS A 349 -7.28 -12.73 -24.66
N CYS A 350 -8.37 -12.90 -23.91
CA CYS A 350 -9.68 -12.39 -24.25
C CYS A 350 -9.82 -10.94 -23.82
N ALA A 351 -10.29 -10.09 -24.74
CA ALA A 351 -10.64 -8.72 -24.42
C ALA A 351 -11.83 -8.67 -23.42
N PRO A 352 -11.87 -7.70 -22.49
CA PRO A 352 -12.92 -7.62 -21.47
C PRO A 352 -14.35 -7.58 -22.04
N HIS A 353 -14.56 -7.01 -23.23
CA HIS A 353 -15.88 -6.98 -23.87
C HIS A 353 -16.35 -8.37 -24.30
N ARG A 354 -15.46 -9.25 -24.79
CA ARG A 354 -15.80 -10.64 -25.14
C ARG A 354 -16.19 -11.42 -23.89
N VAL A 355 -15.43 -11.24 -22.81
CA VAL A 355 -15.77 -11.84 -21.50
C VAL A 355 -17.12 -11.33 -20.99
N TYR A 356 -17.40 -10.04 -21.14
CA TYR A 356 -18.71 -9.48 -20.82
C TYR A 356 -19.83 -10.10 -21.65
N LEU A 357 -19.67 -10.25 -22.96
CA LEU A 357 -20.66 -10.91 -23.83
C LEU A 357 -20.92 -12.35 -23.36
N PHE A 358 -19.86 -13.11 -23.07
CA PHE A 358 -19.97 -14.46 -22.51
C PHE A 358 -20.78 -14.49 -21.21
N VAL A 359 -20.42 -13.65 -20.24
CA VAL A 359 -21.14 -13.55 -18.96
C VAL A 359 -22.59 -13.11 -19.17
N ARG A 360 -22.85 -12.18 -20.08
CA ARG A 360 -24.19 -11.67 -20.41
C ARG A 360 -25.08 -12.79 -20.95
N GLU A 361 -24.59 -13.57 -21.92
CA GLU A 361 -25.33 -14.71 -22.47
C GLU A 361 -25.61 -15.76 -21.38
N CYS A 362 -24.63 -16.05 -20.52
CA CYS A 362 -24.81 -16.99 -19.41
C CYS A 362 -25.85 -16.50 -18.38
N LEU A 363 -25.83 -15.21 -18.04
CA LEU A 363 -26.84 -14.60 -17.17
C LEU A 363 -28.24 -14.67 -17.79
N SER A 364 -28.34 -14.41 -19.10
CA SER A 364 -29.61 -14.50 -19.83
C SER A 364 -30.15 -15.93 -19.95
N ALA A 365 -29.27 -16.93 -20.02
CA ALA A 365 -29.66 -18.34 -20.08
C ALA A 365 -30.04 -18.92 -18.71
N VAL A 366 -29.44 -18.43 -17.62
CA VAL A 366 -29.52 -19.07 -16.29
C VAL A 366 -30.41 -18.34 -15.29
N ILE A 367 -30.60 -17.03 -15.43
CA ILE A 367 -31.38 -16.24 -14.47
C ILE A 367 -32.81 -16.04 -15.00
N PRO A 368 -33.84 -16.60 -14.34
CA PRO A 368 -35.23 -16.41 -14.72
C PRO A 368 -35.62 -14.93 -14.86
N LYS A 369 -36.51 -14.62 -15.81
CA LYS A 369 -36.88 -13.23 -16.16
C LYS A 369 -37.50 -12.49 -14.97
N GLU A 370 -38.19 -13.23 -14.12
CA GLU A 370 -38.91 -12.79 -12.93
C GLU A 370 -37.96 -12.20 -11.86
N PHE A 371 -36.72 -12.69 -11.77
CA PHE A 371 -35.74 -12.16 -10.81
C PHE A 371 -35.42 -10.68 -11.05
N TRP A 372 -35.44 -10.26 -12.31
CA TRP A 372 -35.17 -8.88 -12.69
C TRP A 372 -36.35 -7.95 -12.38
N GLY A 373 -37.57 -8.47 -12.34
CA GLY A 373 -38.82 -7.71 -12.23
C GLY A 373 -39.18 -6.95 -13.51
N SER A 374 -38.21 -6.23 -14.10
CA SER A 374 -38.37 -5.50 -15.35
C SER A 374 -37.14 -5.57 -16.25
N ASN A 375 -37.33 -5.33 -17.55
CA ASN A 375 -36.23 -5.25 -18.51
C ASN A 375 -35.26 -4.10 -18.18
N HIS A 376 -35.77 -3.00 -17.61
CA HIS A 376 -34.95 -1.89 -17.12
C HIS A 376 -33.92 -2.36 -16.07
N ASN A 377 -34.35 -3.07 -15.03
CA ASN A 377 -33.46 -3.59 -13.99
C ASN A 377 -32.39 -4.55 -14.55
N ARG A 378 -32.80 -5.43 -15.48
CA ARG A 378 -31.89 -6.34 -16.18
C ARG A 378 -30.77 -5.59 -16.91
N LEU A 379 -31.14 -4.59 -17.71
CA LEU A 379 -30.18 -3.77 -18.45
C LEU A 379 -29.28 -2.95 -17.51
N GLN A 380 -29.83 -2.38 -16.44
CA GLN A 380 -29.02 -1.67 -15.44
C GLN A 380 -27.97 -2.58 -14.81
N PHE A 381 -28.34 -3.80 -14.41
CA PHE A 381 -27.39 -4.76 -13.86
C PHE A 381 -26.31 -5.15 -14.87
N PHE A 382 -26.67 -5.38 -16.14
CA PHE A 382 -25.70 -5.67 -17.20
C PHE A 382 -24.68 -4.54 -17.41
N VAL A 383 -25.10 -3.28 -17.30
CA VAL A 383 -24.16 -2.13 -17.33
C VAL A 383 -23.19 -2.20 -16.15
N LYS A 384 -23.64 -2.60 -14.95
CA LYS A 384 -22.75 -2.77 -13.79
C LYS A 384 -21.77 -3.91 -13.99
N VAL A 385 -22.20 -5.04 -14.55
CA VAL A 385 -21.33 -6.18 -14.88
C VAL A 385 -20.25 -5.76 -15.88
N ARG A 386 -20.63 -5.05 -16.96
CA ARG A 386 -19.67 -4.52 -17.95
C ARG A 386 -18.64 -3.60 -17.30
N GLY A 387 -19.10 -2.67 -16.46
CA GLY A 387 -18.22 -1.77 -15.71
C GLY A 387 -17.26 -2.52 -14.79
N PHE A 388 -17.76 -3.53 -14.08
CA PHE A 388 -16.98 -4.36 -13.15
C PHE A 388 -15.89 -5.19 -13.86
N LEU A 389 -16.17 -5.77 -15.03
CA LEU A 389 -15.18 -6.51 -15.81
C LEU A 389 -14.12 -5.59 -16.44
N ASN A 390 -14.44 -4.31 -16.65
CA ASN A 390 -13.52 -3.28 -17.12
C ASN A 390 -12.77 -2.55 -15.99
N SER A 391 -13.03 -2.88 -14.72
CA SER A 391 -12.38 -2.27 -13.58
C SER A 391 -10.93 -2.76 -13.40
N GLY A 392 -10.06 -1.88 -12.92
CA GLY A 392 -8.67 -2.25 -12.61
C GLY A 392 -8.55 -3.18 -11.39
N LYS A 393 -7.38 -3.83 -11.25
CA LYS A 393 -7.02 -4.78 -10.19
C LYS A 393 -7.48 -4.42 -8.76
N CYS A 394 -7.28 -3.17 -8.35
CA CYS A 394 -7.51 -2.70 -6.98
C CYS A 394 -8.85 -1.99 -6.78
N GLU A 395 -9.72 -1.99 -7.78
CA GLU A 395 -11.02 -1.33 -7.70
C GLU A 395 -12.03 -2.12 -6.85
N LYS A 396 -13.06 -1.38 -6.42
CA LYS A 396 -14.14 -1.87 -5.58
C LYS A 396 -15.44 -1.29 -6.11
N LEU A 397 -16.47 -2.11 -6.23
CA LEU A 397 -17.82 -1.67 -6.54
C LEU A 397 -18.68 -1.79 -5.27
N SER A 398 -19.34 -0.70 -4.87
CA SER A 398 -20.24 -0.73 -3.71
C SER A 398 -21.61 -1.27 -4.08
N LEU A 399 -22.30 -1.87 -3.10
CA LEU A 399 -23.69 -2.30 -3.30
C LEU A 399 -24.60 -1.11 -3.62
N ALA A 400 -24.35 0.07 -3.05
CA ALA A 400 -25.05 1.29 -3.43
C ALA A 400 -24.92 1.60 -4.94
N GLN A 401 -23.74 1.41 -5.54
CA GLN A 401 -23.54 1.60 -6.99
C GLN A 401 -24.27 0.55 -7.83
N VAL A 402 -24.38 -0.69 -7.33
CA VAL A 402 -25.14 -1.77 -7.98
C VAL A 402 -26.64 -1.48 -7.94
N MET A 403 -27.16 -1.04 -6.79
CA MET A 403 -28.57 -0.71 -6.58
C MET A 403 -29.01 0.62 -7.22
N TRP A 404 -28.06 1.46 -7.64
CA TRP A 404 -28.37 2.77 -8.22
C TRP A 404 -29.23 2.64 -9.49
N LYS A 405 -30.40 3.27 -9.47
CA LYS A 405 -31.46 3.22 -10.51
C LYS A 405 -32.16 1.88 -10.69
N ILE A 406 -31.99 0.92 -9.76
CA ILE A 406 -32.79 -0.31 -9.74
C ILE A 406 -34.17 -0.01 -9.14
N LYS A 407 -35.24 -0.42 -9.85
CA LYS A 407 -36.63 -0.31 -9.42
C LYS A 407 -37.01 -1.52 -8.57
N VAL A 408 -36.94 -1.37 -7.25
CA VAL A 408 -37.14 -2.49 -6.30
C VAL A 408 -38.55 -3.08 -6.37
N ASN A 409 -39.58 -2.24 -6.56
CA ASN A 409 -40.98 -2.68 -6.56
C ASN A 409 -41.42 -3.36 -7.87
N ASP A 410 -40.59 -3.37 -8.91
CA ASP A 410 -40.85 -4.17 -10.12
C ASP A 410 -40.64 -5.67 -9.85
N CYS A 411 -39.87 -6.02 -8.81
CA CYS A 411 -39.56 -7.41 -8.46
C CYS A 411 -40.66 -8.04 -7.60
N ASP A 412 -41.65 -8.66 -8.25
CA ASP A 412 -42.79 -9.30 -7.58
C ASP A 412 -42.41 -10.38 -6.56
N TRP A 413 -41.34 -11.14 -6.83
CA TRP A 413 -40.85 -12.20 -5.94
C TRP A 413 -40.39 -11.68 -4.57
N LEU A 414 -40.18 -10.37 -4.43
CA LEU A 414 -39.87 -9.74 -3.15
C LEU A 414 -41.12 -9.47 -2.32
N LYS A 415 -42.33 -9.42 -2.89
CA LYS A 415 -43.55 -8.93 -2.23
C LYS A 415 -44.24 -10.04 -1.43
N ILE A 416 -44.83 -9.70 -0.28
CA ILE A 416 -45.79 -10.58 0.42
C ILE A 416 -47.20 -10.36 -0.12
N SER A 417 -47.62 -9.09 -0.21
CA SER A 417 -48.84 -8.67 -0.91
C SER A 417 -48.46 -7.87 -2.15
N LYS A 418 -49.13 -8.16 -3.27
CA LYS A 418 -48.97 -7.41 -4.54
C LYS A 418 -49.78 -6.12 -4.54
N THR A 419 -50.82 -6.04 -3.72
CA THR A 419 -51.74 -4.90 -3.61
C THR A 419 -51.54 -4.17 -2.27
N GLY A 420 -51.89 -2.89 -2.26
CA GLY A 420 -51.81 -2.02 -1.07
C GLY A 420 -50.58 -1.10 -1.01
N ARG A 421 -50.61 -0.15 -0.07
CA ARG A 421 -49.52 0.83 0.15
C ARG A 421 -48.28 0.10 0.68
N CYS A 422 -47.09 0.47 0.20
CA CYS A 422 -45.82 -0.06 0.70
C CYS A 422 -45.23 0.88 1.76
N PRO A 423 -45.21 0.52 3.06
CA PRO A 423 -44.55 1.32 4.07
C PRO A 423 -43.04 1.46 3.79
N PRO A 424 -42.39 2.55 4.25
CA PRO A 424 -40.94 2.72 4.08
C PRO A 424 -40.11 1.58 4.68
N SER A 425 -40.55 0.98 5.78
CA SER A 425 -39.90 -0.19 6.42
C SER A 425 -39.91 -1.42 5.51
N GLU A 426 -41.05 -1.71 4.89
CA GLU A 426 -41.20 -2.80 3.92
C GLU A 426 -40.38 -2.54 2.65
N TYR A 427 -40.38 -1.31 2.14
CA TYR A 427 -39.55 -0.93 1.00
C TYR A 427 -38.05 -1.11 1.30
N LEU A 428 -37.61 -0.69 2.48
CA LEU A 428 -36.23 -0.87 2.94
C LEU A 428 -35.87 -2.36 3.03
N TYR A 429 -36.77 -3.19 3.56
CA TYR A 429 -36.54 -4.63 3.66
C TYR A 429 -36.46 -5.30 2.28
N ARG A 430 -37.35 -4.96 1.34
CA ARG A 430 -37.26 -5.41 -0.07
C ARG A 430 -35.94 -4.98 -0.71
N THR A 431 -35.50 -3.75 -0.45
CA THR A 431 -34.23 -3.20 -0.95
C THR A 431 -33.04 -3.99 -0.41
N GLN A 432 -33.07 -4.37 0.88
CA GLN A 432 -32.03 -5.20 1.49
C GLN A 432 -31.97 -6.60 0.86
N ILE A 433 -33.11 -7.27 0.68
CA ILE A 433 -33.17 -8.60 0.07
C ILE A 433 -32.66 -8.55 -1.38
N LEU A 434 -33.15 -7.59 -2.18
CA LEU A 434 -32.69 -7.43 -3.57
C LEU A 434 -31.20 -7.11 -3.62
N GLY A 435 -30.71 -6.26 -2.72
CA GLY A 435 -29.29 -5.95 -2.61
C GLY A 435 -28.43 -7.17 -2.30
N GLN A 436 -28.88 -8.04 -1.39
CA GLN A 436 -28.19 -9.32 -1.11
C GLN A 436 -28.16 -10.23 -2.33
N PHE A 437 -29.28 -10.35 -3.06
CA PHE A 437 -29.35 -11.15 -4.28
C PHE A 437 -28.43 -10.60 -5.38
N LEU A 438 -28.46 -9.29 -5.66
CA LEU A 438 -27.61 -8.69 -6.70
C LEU A 438 -26.13 -8.71 -6.32
N ALA A 439 -25.79 -8.57 -5.03
CA ALA A 439 -24.44 -8.77 -4.55
C ALA A 439 -23.98 -10.21 -4.76
N TRP A 440 -24.82 -11.19 -4.41
CA TRP A 440 -24.56 -12.60 -4.67
C TRP A 440 -24.41 -12.90 -6.17
N LEU A 441 -25.24 -12.29 -7.00
CA LEU A 441 -25.19 -12.51 -8.45
C LEU A 441 -23.88 -11.97 -9.04
N LEU A 442 -23.35 -10.87 -8.52
CA LEU A 442 -22.08 -10.32 -9.00
C LEU A 442 -20.84 -11.03 -8.40
N ASP A 443 -20.80 -11.23 -7.08
CA ASP A 443 -19.64 -11.81 -6.38
C ASP A 443 -19.65 -13.36 -6.35
N GLY A 444 -20.83 -13.97 -6.21
CA GLY A 444 -20.98 -15.42 -6.24
C GLY A 444 -21.03 -15.98 -7.66
N TYR A 445 -21.96 -15.49 -8.49
CA TYR A 445 -22.17 -16.03 -9.83
C TYR A 445 -21.19 -15.44 -10.85
N VAL A 446 -21.19 -14.13 -11.12
CA VAL A 446 -20.35 -13.54 -12.19
C VAL A 446 -18.86 -13.76 -11.91
N THR A 447 -18.40 -13.40 -10.71
CA THR A 447 -16.99 -13.60 -10.33
C THR A 447 -16.64 -15.09 -10.29
N GLY A 448 -17.52 -15.94 -9.78
CA GLY A 448 -17.33 -17.39 -9.78
C GLY A 448 -17.21 -17.98 -11.18
N LEU A 449 -18.04 -17.51 -12.13
CA LEU A 449 -18.06 -17.97 -13.52
C LEU A 449 -16.80 -17.55 -14.26
N VAL A 450 -16.39 -16.29 -14.11
CA VAL A 450 -15.13 -15.79 -14.70
C VAL A 450 -13.95 -16.56 -14.15
N ARG A 451 -13.86 -16.81 -12.83
CA ARG A 451 -12.81 -17.65 -12.24
C ARG A 451 -12.84 -19.07 -12.77
N ALA A 452 -14.03 -19.64 -12.97
CA ALA A 452 -14.17 -21.01 -13.45
C ALA A 452 -13.66 -21.17 -14.89
N CYS A 453 -13.80 -20.17 -15.75
CA CYS A 453 -13.46 -20.27 -17.17
C CYS A 453 -12.12 -19.58 -17.54
N PHE A 454 -11.70 -18.58 -16.77
CA PHE A 454 -10.54 -17.76 -17.06
C PHE A 454 -9.56 -17.69 -15.89
N TYR A 455 -8.28 -17.60 -16.25
CA TYR A 455 -7.23 -17.09 -15.38
C TYR A 455 -7.05 -15.59 -15.60
N VAL A 456 -7.39 -14.80 -14.59
CA VAL A 456 -7.30 -13.32 -14.64
C VAL A 456 -6.02 -12.86 -13.93
N THR A 457 -5.19 -12.09 -14.64
CA THR A 457 -3.92 -11.58 -14.12
C THR A 457 -3.61 -10.17 -14.63
N GLU A 458 -2.78 -9.44 -13.90
CA GLU A 458 -2.08 -8.25 -14.37
C GLU A 458 -0.98 -8.60 -15.36
N CYS A 459 -0.51 -7.61 -16.13
CA CYS A 459 0.66 -7.71 -17.01
C CYS A 459 1.68 -6.63 -16.62
N VAL A 460 2.98 -6.96 -16.71
CA VAL A 460 4.05 -5.99 -16.52
C VAL A 460 3.90 -4.87 -17.56
N GLY A 461 4.07 -3.61 -17.13
CA GLY A 461 3.91 -2.42 -17.97
C GLY A 461 2.48 -1.88 -18.08
N GLN A 462 1.45 -2.72 -18.00
CA GLN A 462 0.04 -2.36 -18.26
C GLN A 462 -0.71 -1.78 -17.01
N LYS A 463 0.05 -1.31 -16.02
CA LYS A 463 -0.47 -0.75 -14.74
C LYS A 463 -1.52 -1.68 -14.08
N ASN A 464 -2.74 -1.19 -13.82
CA ASN A 464 -3.80 -1.96 -13.16
C ASN A 464 -4.75 -2.68 -14.12
N ALA A 465 -4.46 -2.69 -15.43
CA ALA A 465 -5.28 -3.38 -16.41
C ALA A 465 -5.22 -4.90 -16.20
N LEU A 466 -6.34 -5.57 -16.47
CA LEU A 466 -6.48 -7.01 -16.30
C LEU A 466 -6.51 -7.71 -17.66
N ARG A 467 -5.83 -8.85 -17.75
CA ARG A 467 -5.89 -9.77 -18.88
C ARG A 467 -6.66 -11.02 -18.48
N PHE A 468 -7.51 -11.50 -19.38
CA PHE A 468 -8.34 -12.68 -19.19
C PHE A 468 -7.85 -13.79 -20.10
N TYR A 469 -7.10 -14.75 -19.58
CA TYR A 469 -6.67 -15.92 -20.35
C TYR A 469 -7.64 -17.07 -20.09
N ARG A 470 -7.98 -17.84 -21.12
CA ARG A 470 -8.62 -19.14 -20.91
C ARG A 470 -7.67 -20.07 -20.13
N HIS A 471 -8.22 -20.97 -19.31
CA HIS A 471 -7.39 -21.85 -18.48
C HIS A 471 -6.44 -22.72 -19.30
N GLU A 472 -6.87 -23.17 -20.48
CA GLU A 472 -6.07 -24.00 -21.37
C GLU A 472 -4.85 -23.24 -21.91
N VAL A 473 -5.06 -22.01 -22.39
CA VAL A 473 -4.01 -21.10 -22.84
C VAL A 473 -3.03 -20.78 -21.70
N TRP A 474 -3.57 -20.48 -20.52
CA TRP A 474 -2.75 -20.15 -19.36
C TRP A 474 -1.89 -21.33 -18.90
N ALA A 475 -2.45 -22.56 -18.87
CA ALA A 475 -1.69 -23.75 -18.51
C ALA A 475 -0.49 -23.95 -19.45
N ARG A 476 -0.69 -23.83 -20.77
CA ARG A 476 0.38 -23.91 -21.77
C ARG A 476 1.47 -22.85 -21.53
N LEU A 477 1.08 -21.59 -21.28
CA LEU A 477 2.00 -20.50 -20.97
C LEU A 477 2.83 -20.78 -19.70
N GLN A 478 2.20 -21.29 -18.65
CA GLN A 478 2.90 -21.64 -17.41
C GLN A 478 3.90 -22.77 -17.62
N ASP A 479 3.52 -23.80 -18.38
CA ASP A 479 4.38 -24.95 -18.63
C ASP A 479 5.59 -24.56 -19.49
N LEU A 480 5.40 -23.76 -20.54
CA LEU A 480 6.51 -23.24 -21.36
C LEU A 480 7.47 -22.37 -20.53
N ALA A 481 6.92 -21.44 -19.72
CA ALA A 481 7.74 -20.60 -18.85
C ALA A 481 8.53 -21.42 -17.84
N PHE A 482 7.91 -22.44 -17.23
CA PHE A 482 8.55 -23.29 -16.24
C PHE A 482 9.63 -24.20 -16.85
N LYS A 483 9.39 -24.76 -18.04
CA LYS A 483 10.42 -25.51 -18.80
C LYS A 483 11.67 -24.67 -19.05
N GLY A 484 11.52 -23.38 -19.33
CA GLY A 484 12.65 -22.46 -19.44
C GLY A 484 13.50 -22.37 -18.18
N HIS A 485 12.88 -22.37 -16.99
CA HIS A 485 13.61 -22.37 -15.72
C HIS A 485 14.34 -23.70 -15.44
N LEU A 486 13.73 -24.84 -15.82
CA LEU A 486 14.38 -26.15 -15.73
C LEU A 486 15.61 -26.24 -16.65
N SER A 487 15.49 -25.80 -17.91
CA SER A 487 16.59 -25.83 -18.87
C SER A 487 17.81 -24.99 -18.46
N LYS A 488 17.59 -23.98 -17.59
CA LYS A 488 18.65 -23.10 -17.06
C LYS A 488 19.27 -23.62 -15.76
N GLY A 489 18.88 -24.80 -15.28
CA GLY A 489 19.35 -25.36 -14.00
C GLY A 489 18.95 -24.52 -12.78
N GLN A 490 17.85 -23.76 -12.87
CA GLN A 490 17.41 -22.91 -11.77
C GLN A 490 16.53 -23.65 -10.77
N MET A 491 15.94 -24.76 -11.20
CA MET A 491 15.03 -25.59 -10.43
C MET A 491 15.34 -27.06 -10.70
N GLU A 492 15.37 -27.87 -9.65
CA GLU A 492 15.57 -29.32 -9.71
C GLU A 492 14.37 -30.04 -9.10
N GLU A 493 13.85 -31.07 -9.77
CA GLU A 493 12.71 -31.83 -9.24
C GLU A 493 13.15 -32.67 -8.04
N MET A 494 12.38 -32.62 -6.95
CA MET A 494 12.67 -33.39 -5.74
C MET A 494 11.89 -34.70 -5.71
N THR A 495 12.54 -35.76 -5.26
CA THR A 495 11.93 -37.06 -4.96
C THR A 495 11.12 -37.02 -3.67
N SER A 496 10.20 -37.98 -3.51
CA SER A 496 9.39 -38.09 -2.28
C SER A 496 10.22 -38.31 -1.01
N ALA A 497 11.36 -39.00 -1.12
CA ALA A 497 12.28 -39.22 0.00
C ALA A 497 12.98 -37.93 0.44
N GLU A 498 13.48 -37.13 -0.51
CA GLU A 498 14.09 -35.83 -0.22
C GLU A 498 13.08 -34.85 0.40
N ILE A 499 11.84 -34.89 -0.06
CA ILE A 499 10.75 -34.09 0.51
C ILE A 499 10.47 -34.48 1.97
N ALA A 500 10.55 -35.77 2.29
CA ALA A 500 10.36 -36.27 3.66
C ALA A 500 11.57 -35.94 4.57
N ALA A 501 12.77 -35.89 4.00
CA ALA A 501 14.01 -35.53 4.70
C ALA A 501 14.16 -34.01 4.95
N LEU A 502 13.28 -33.17 4.40
CA LEU A 502 13.34 -31.73 4.64
C LEU A 502 13.20 -31.41 6.14
N PRO A 503 14.00 -30.46 6.67
CA PRO A 503 13.87 -30.01 8.04
C PRO A 503 12.42 -29.66 8.40
N LYS A 504 12.00 -30.00 9.63
CA LYS A 504 10.67 -29.67 10.15
C LYS A 504 10.37 -28.15 10.08
N GLY A 505 11.39 -27.29 9.97
CA GLY A 505 11.32 -25.84 9.78
C GLY A 505 11.25 -25.32 8.32
N SER A 506 11.37 -26.17 7.29
CA SER A 506 11.43 -25.72 5.88
C SER A 506 10.09 -25.24 5.32
N VAL A 507 10.07 -24.07 4.69
CA VAL A 507 8.86 -23.45 4.17
C VAL A 507 8.74 -23.66 2.66
N ILE A 508 7.56 -24.06 2.19
CA ILE A 508 7.30 -24.28 0.76
C ILE A 508 6.69 -23.02 0.16
N SER A 509 7.28 -22.54 -0.93
CA SER A 509 6.80 -21.39 -1.69
C SER A 509 6.06 -21.83 -2.95
N ARG A 510 4.89 -21.25 -3.24
CA ARG A 510 4.15 -21.48 -4.48
C ARG A 510 4.65 -20.57 -5.58
N LEU A 511 4.96 -21.14 -6.74
CA LEU A 511 5.29 -20.38 -7.93
C LEU A 511 4.03 -19.82 -8.60
N ARG A 512 4.10 -18.56 -9.04
CA ARG A 512 3.09 -17.87 -9.84
C ARG A 512 3.78 -17.04 -10.91
N PHE A 513 3.21 -17.00 -12.11
CA PHE A 513 3.74 -16.18 -13.19
C PHE A 513 2.93 -14.88 -13.41
N ILE A 514 3.62 -13.83 -13.88
CA ILE A 514 3.06 -12.58 -14.39
C ILE A 514 3.53 -12.36 -15.84
N PRO A 515 2.62 -12.17 -16.81
CA PRO A 515 2.97 -11.84 -18.19
C PRO A 515 3.83 -10.59 -18.34
N LYS A 516 4.80 -10.65 -19.25
CA LYS A 516 5.57 -9.54 -19.82
C LYS A 516 5.24 -9.39 -21.31
N SER A 517 5.95 -8.50 -22.00
CA SER A 517 5.89 -8.35 -23.47
C SER A 517 6.48 -9.55 -24.21
N ASP A 518 7.54 -10.14 -23.66
CA ASP A 518 8.44 -11.10 -24.30
C ASP A 518 8.61 -12.40 -23.48
N GLY A 519 7.78 -12.62 -22.46
CA GLY A 519 7.90 -13.77 -21.58
C GLY A 519 7.07 -13.66 -20.30
N MET A 520 7.46 -14.41 -19.27
CA MET A 520 6.73 -14.53 -18.00
C MET A 520 7.68 -14.26 -16.84
N ARG A 521 7.25 -13.45 -15.86
CA ARG A 521 7.99 -13.21 -14.61
C ARG A 521 7.57 -14.23 -13.54
N PRO A 522 8.48 -15.04 -12.99
CA PRO A 522 8.18 -15.91 -11.84
C PRO A 522 8.08 -15.08 -10.55
N ILE A 523 7.10 -15.36 -9.71
CA ILE A 523 6.97 -14.82 -8.35
C ILE A 523 6.63 -15.97 -7.42
N THR A 524 7.39 -16.08 -6.35
CA THR A 524 7.17 -17.06 -5.29
C THR A 524 6.36 -16.45 -4.16
N ARG A 525 5.38 -17.20 -3.67
CA ARG A 525 4.62 -16.85 -2.46
C ARG A 525 4.69 -18.01 -1.48
N VAL A 526 5.22 -17.76 -0.31
CA VAL A 526 5.18 -18.70 0.83
C VAL A 526 3.73 -19.19 1.09
N ILE A 527 3.55 -20.51 1.13
CA ILE A 527 2.25 -21.16 1.34
C ILE A 527 2.03 -21.37 2.83
N GLY A 528 0.82 -21.08 3.32
CA GLY A 528 0.40 -21.41 4.68
C GLY A 528 0.20 -20.18 5.55
N ALA A 529 -0.63 -20.36 6.58
CA ALA A 529 -0.85 -19.39 7.66
C ALA A 529 -0.63 -20.08 9.02
N ASP A 530 0.12 -21.17 9.02
CA ASP A 530 0.56 -21.91 10.20
C ASP A 530 1.63 -21.12 10.98
N ALA A 531 1.88 -21.54 12.22
CA ALA A 531 2.82 -20.86 13.12
C ALA A 531 4.25 -20.81 12.53
N LYS A 532 4.71 -21.92 11.93
CA LYS A 532 6.02 -22.04 11.30
C LYS A 532 6.18 -21.05 10.15
N THR A 533 5.20 -20.93 9.27
CA THR A 533 5.22 -19.93 8.19
C THR A 533 5.30 -18.50 8.70
N ARG A 534 4.57 -18.16 9.78
CA ARG A 534 4.65 -16.83 10.42
C ARG A 534 6.03 -16.54 11.00
N VAL A 535 6.62 -17.53 11.68
CA VAL A 535 7.98 -17.43 12.25
C VAL A 535 9.00 -17.19 11.13
N TYR A 536 8.96 -17.98 10.06
CA TYR A 536 9.84 -17.80 8.91
C TYR A 536 9.73 -16.39 8.29
N GLN A 537 8.50 -15.89 8.07
CA GLN A 537 8.30 -14.53 7.58
C GLN A 537 8.75 -13.44 8.57
N GLY A 538 8.75 -13.73 9.87
CA GLY A 538 9.39 -12.91 10.89
C GLY A 538 10.90 -12.87 10.68
N ARG A 539 11.55 -14.04 10.65
CA ARG A 539 13.00 -14.20 10.49
C ARG A 539 13.54 -13.61 9.18
N VAL A 540 12.81 -13.71 8.06
CA VAL A 540 13.19 -13.02 6.80
C VAL A 540 13.20 -11.50 6.97
N ARG A 541 12.25 -10.95 7.71
CA ARG A 541 12.26 -9.52 8.04
C ARG A 541 13.40 -9.20 9.00
N ASP A 542 13.69 -10.06 9.98
CA ASP A 542 14.80 -9.89 10.92
C ASP A 542 16.13 -9.79 10.16
N LEU A 543 16.41 -10.74 9.29
CA LEU A 543 17.56 -10.71 8.38
C LEU A 543 17.62 -9.40 7.57
N LEU A 544 16.52 -8.97 6.96
CA LEU A 544 16.48 -7.72 6.19
C LEU A 544 16.85 -6.50 7.05
N ASP A 545 16.35 -6.42 8.28
CA ASP A 545 16.62 -5.26 9.14
C ASP A 545 18.05 -5.27 9.69
N VAL A 546 18.63 -6.44 9.95
CA VAL A 546 20.06 -6.63 10.29
C VAL A 546 20.94 -6.20 9.12
N LEU A 547 20.70 -6.69 7.90
CA LEU A 547 21.45 -6.28 6.72
C LEU A 547 21.34 -4.76 6.46
N ARG A 548 20.18 -4.16 6.72
CA ARG A 548 20.00 -2.70 6.68
C ARG A 548 20.77 -1.97 7.78
N ALA A 549 21.04 -2.60 8.91
CA ALA A 549 21.91 -2.04 9.95
C ALA A 549 23.37 -2.05 9.46
N CYS A 550 23.85 -3.17 8.91
CA CYS A 550 25.18 -3.26 8.30
C CYS A 550 25.38 -2.19 7.22
N VAL A 551 24.44 -2.05 6.28
CA VAL A 551 24.49 -1.02 5.22
C VAL A 551 24.45 0.41 5.75
N ARG A 552 23.86 0.65 6.92
CA ARG A 552 23.87 1.98 7.54
C ARG A 552 25.21 2.30 8.20
N ARG A 553 25.89 1.29 8.75
CA ARG A 553 27.23 1.41 9.32
C ARG A 553 28.26 1.57 8.23
N ASP A 554 28.14 0.79 7.16
CA ASP A 554 28.99 0.86 5.97
C ASP A 554 28.14 0.95 4.68
N PRO A 555 27.90 2.18 4.18
CA PRO A 555 27.19 2.38 2.91
C PRO A 555 27.94 1.85 1.68
N SER A 556 29.25 1.64 1.75
CA SER A 556 30.06 1.19 0.60
C SER A 556 29.69 -0.22 0.14
N LEU A 557 29.09 -1.04 1.02
CA LEU A 557 28.58 -2.37 0.73
C LEU A 557 27.55 -2.41 -0.41
N LEU A 558 26.83 -1.30 -0.62
CA LEU A 558 25.85 -1.19 -1.70
C LEU A 558 26.46 -0.75 -3.04
N GLY A 559 27.74 -0.43 -3.07
CA GLY A 559 28.40 0.17 -4.23
C GLY A 559 27.63 1.40 -4.73
N CYS A 560 27.33 1.43 -6.02
CA CYS A 560 26.67 2.54 -6.69
C CYS A 560 25.13 2.44 -6.71
N THR A 561 24.53 1.69 -5.76
CA THR A 561 23.07 1.49 -5.70
C THR A 561 22.32 2.81 -5.42
N VAL A 562 21.32 3.11 -6.23
CA VAL A 562 20.30 4.14 -5.96
C VAL A 562 18.95 3.48 -5.70
N TRP A 563 18.20 3.91 -4.68
CA TRP A 563 16.90 3.31 -4.34
C TRP A 563 15.71 3.98 -5.04
N GLY A 564 15.91 5.14 -5.64
CA GLY A 564 14.88 5.87 -6.36
C GLY A 564 15.28 7.30 -6.70
N MET A 565 14.28 8.10 -7.10
CA MET A 565 14.49 9.46 -7.65
C MET A 565 15.26 10.40 -6.73
N ASN A 566 15.10 10.28 -5.40
CA ASN A 566 15.80 11.14 -4.46
C ASN A 566 17.30 10.85 -4.40
N ASP A 567 17.72 9.59 -4.55
CA ASP A 567 19.14 9.25 -4.56
C ASP A 567 19.78 9.59 -5.90
N ILE A 568 19.05 9.36 -7.00
CA ILE A 568 19.43 9.84 -8.35
C ILE A 568 19.61 11.37 -8.34
N HIS A 569 18.69 12.10 -7.71
CA HIS A 569 18.79 13.55 -7.57
C HIS A 569 20.03 13.98 -6.80
N LYS A 570 20.39 13.29 -5.70
CA LYS A 570 21.63 13.60 -4.97
C LYS A 570 22.87 13.41 -5.83
N VAL A 571 22.95 12.31 -6.58
CA VAL A 571 24.08 12.03 -7.48
C VAL A 571 24.16 13.08 -8.58
N LEU A 572 23.06 13.36 -9.29
CA LEU A 572 23.07 14.35 -10.37
C LEU A 572 23.30 15.79 -9.87
N ARG A 573 22.90 16.10 -8.64
CA ARG A 573 23.13 17.42 -8.03
C ARG A 573 24.59 17.71 -7.74
N SER A 574 25.46 16.71 -7.61
CA SER A 574 26.90 16.95 -7.51
C SER A 574 27.57 17.16 -8.88
N LEU A 575 27.00 16.61 -9.97
CA LEU A 575 27.62 16.63 -11.30
C LEU A 575 27.08 17.74 -12.22
N ALA A 576 25.76 17.94 -12.24
CA ALA A 576 25.08 18.83 -13.17
C ALA A 576 25.55 20.30 -13.11
N PRO A 577 25.83 20.90 -11.94
CA PRO A 577 26.33 22.28 -11.89
C PRO A 577 27.66 22.47 -12.63
N ALA A 578 28.63 21.57 -12.40
CA ALA A 578 29.94 21.64 -13.02
C ALA A 578 29.87 21.44 -14.53
N GLN A 579 29.04 20.51 -14.99
CA GLN A 579 28.79 20.28 -16.41
C GLN A 579 28.16 21.49 -17.11
N LYS A 580 27.32 22.26 -16.41
CA LYS A 580 26.65 23.44 -16.98
C LYS A 580 27.55 24.67 -17.03
N GLU A 581 28.43 24.81 -16.04
CA GLU A 581 29.42 25.87 -16.02
C GLU A 581 30.49 25.66 -17.10
N LYS A 582 30.97 24.43 -17.25
CA LYS A 582 31.93 24.03 -18.28
C LYS A 582 31.45 22.79 -19.04
N PRO A 583 30.66 22.96 -20.10
CA PRO A 583 30.18 21.86 -20.92
C PRO A 583 31.33 21.08 -21.56
N GLN A 584 31.32 19.77 -21.36
CA GLN A 584 32.25 18.82 -21.98
C GLN A 584 31.47 17.62 -22.53
N PRO A 585 32.00 16.90 -23.54
CA PRO A 585 31.38 15.69 -24.04
C PRO A 585 31.23 14.64 -22.93
N LEU A 586 30.05 14.03 -22.83
CA LEU A 586 29.76 12.96 -21.88
C LEU A 586 29.38 11.68 -22.61
N TYR A 587 29.91 10.57 -22.13
CA TYR A 587 29.66 9.23 -22.63
C TYR A 587 28.75 8.49 -21.66
N PHE A 588 27.63 8.04 -22.19
CA PHE A 588 26.58 7.33 -21.48
C PHE A 588 26.61 5.87 -21.90
N VAL A 589 26.56 4.98 -20.91
CA VAL A 589 26.37 3.55 -21.13
C VAL A 589 25.29 3.04 -20.19
N LYS A 590 24.24 2.45 -20.77
CA LYS A 590 23.21 1.74 -20.03
C LYS A 590 23.31 0.25 -20.29
N VAL A 591 23.19 -0.53 -19.22
CA VAL A 591 23.20 -1.98 -19.26
C VAL A 591 22.05 -2.53 -18.38
N ASP A 592 21.27 -3.47 -18.92
CA ASP A 592 20.19 -4.19 -18.21
C ASP A 592 20.63 -5.65 -18.01
N VAL A 593 20.59 -6.11 -16.76
CA VAL A 593 20.96 -7.49 -16.41
C VAL A 593 19.77 -8.44 -16.58
N SER A 594 20.00 -9.50 -17.36
CA SER A 594 19.01 -10.54 -17.62
C SER A 594 18.82 -11.46 -16.41
N GLY A 595 17.63 -11.41 -15.80
CA GLY A 595 17.25 -12.36 -14.75
C GLY A 595 18.09 -12.23 -13.47
N ALA A 596 18.37 -10.99 -13.06
CA ALA A 596 19.29 -10.67 -11.96
C ALA A 596 19.00 -11.41 -10.65
N TYR A 597 17.75 -11.79 -10.36
CA TYR A 597 17.45 -12.56 -9.15
C TYR A 597 17.59 -14.05 -9.38
N GLU A 598 17.16 -14.54 -10.54
CA GLU A 598 17.17 -15.95 -10.90
C GLU A 598 18.58 -16.47 -11.26
N SER A 599 19.52 -15.59 -11.59
CA SER A 599 20.87 -15.95 -12.02
C SER A 599 21.92 -15.95 -10.91
N LEU A 600 21.63 -15.41 -9.72
CA LEU A 600 22.60 -15.30 -8.63
C LEU A 600 23.08 -16.68 -8.13
N PRO A 601 24.39 -16.98 -8.19
CA PRO A 601 24.93 -18.22 -7.65
C PRO A 601 24.84 -18.23 -6.12
N HIS A 602 24.35 -19.33 -5.54
CA HIS A 602 24.19 -19.46 -4.09
C HIS A 602 25.54 -19.38 -3.35
N ASN A 603 26.58 -20.00 -3.90
CA ASN A 603 27.93 -19.97 -3.30
C ASN A 603 28.45 -18.53 -3.17
N LYS A 604 28.32 -17.72 -4.23
CA LYS A 604 28.75 -16.31 -4.19
C LYS A 604 27.88 -15.48 -3.25
N LEU A 605 26.58 -15.73 -3.20
CA LEU A 605 25.70 -15.08 -2.23
C LEU A 605 26.08 -15.39 -0.78
N LYS A 606 26.41 -16.65 -0.47
CA LYS A 606 26.90 -17.05 0.85
C LYS A 606 28.21 -16.35 1.19
N GLU A 607 29.16 -16.29 0.26
CA GLU A 607 30.42 -15.57 0.44
C GLU A 607 30.20 -14.08 0.76
N VAL A 608 29.41 -13.37 -0.06
CA VAL A 608 29.16 -11.93 0.12
C VAL A 608 28.44 -11.65 1.43
N ILE A 609 27.39 -12.41 1.76
CA ILE A 609 26.63 -12.19 3.00
C ILE A 609 27.44 -12.59 4.23
N ASN A 610 28.29 -13.62 4.13
CA ASN A 610 29.26 -13.92 5.17
C ASN A 610 30.18 -12.72 5.40
N GLN A 611 30.76 -12.13 4.36
CA GLN A 611 31.61 -10.94 4.49
C GLN A 611 30.89 -9.74 5.10
N VAL A 612 29.64 -9.47 4.70
CA VAL A 612 28.82 -8.40 5.27
C VAL A 612 28.56 -8.62 6.77
N LEU A 613 28.43 -9.87 7.19
CA LEU A 613 28.10 -10.23 8.57
C LEU A 613 29.33 -10.56 9.44
N LEU A 614 30.50 -10.82 8.86
CA LEU A 614 31.75 -11.20 9.57
C LEU A 614 32.05 -10.25 10.74
N ASN A 615 32.01 -8.94 10.49
CA ASN A 615 32.36 -7.92 11.48
C ASN A 615 31.30 -7.72 12.57
N VAL A 616 30.16 -8.41 12.48
CA VAL A 616 29.01 -8.24 13.37
C VAL A 616 28.48 -9.57 13.90
N GLN A 617 29.20 -10.68 13.70
CA GLN A 617 28.73 -12.01 14.09
C GLN A 617 28.48 -12.11 15.59
N ASP A 618 29.41 -11.56 16.38
CA ASP A 618 29.39 -11.55 17.84
C ASP A 618 28.75 -10.27 18.43
N GLU A 619 28.36 -9.32 17.58
CA GLU A 619 27.68 -8.12 18.05
C GLU A 619 26.18 -8.39 18.31
N LEU A 620 25.69 -7.91 19.45
CA LEU A 620 24.27 -7.95 19.78
C LEU A 620 23.53 -6.85 19.03
N LEU A 621 22.48 -7.24 18.31
CA LEU A 621 21.58 -6.33 17.63
C LEU A 621 20.23 -6.26 18.33
N THR A 622 19.72 -5.04 18.47
CA THR A 622 18.37 -4.78 18.96
C THR A 622 17.42 -4.51 17.80
N ILE A 623 16.24 -5.12 17.83
CA ILE A 623 15.17 -4.87 16.86
C ILE A 623 14.06 -4.09 17.53
N ARG A 624 13.75 -2.90 17.01
CA ARG A 624 12.65 -2.06 17.48
C ARG A 624 11.53 -1.94 16.47
N ARG A 625 10.30 -2.00 16.96
CA ARG A 625 9.08 -1.66 16.20
C ARG A 625 8.41 -0.47 16.86
N PHE A 626 8.14 0.57 16.08
CA PHE A 626 7.52 1.79 16.58
C PHE A 626 6.63 2.42 15.51
N ALA A 627 5.62 3.16 15.95
CA ALA A 627 4.82 4.01 15.09
C ALA A 627 5.37 5.44 15.11
N LYS A 628 5.52 6.04 13.92
CA LYS A 628 5.81 7.47 13.75
C LYS A 628 4.52 8.18 13.35
N ILE A 629 4.16 9.25 14.04
CA ILE A 629 3.02 10.12 13.73
C ILE A 629 3.53 11.53 13.47
N TRP A 630 3.07 12.16 12.40
CA TRP A 630 3.46 13.53 12.03
C TRP A 630 2.32 14.25 11.34
N ALA A 631 2.36 15.59 11.33
CA ALA A 631 1.47 16.42 10.54
C ALA A 631 2.07 16.68 9.15
N ASP A 632 1.27 16.45 8.11
CA ASP A 632 1.53 16.88 6.74
C ASP A 632 0.70 18.14 6.47
N SER A 633 1.31 19.19 5.93
CA SER A 633 0.66 20.48 5.73
C SER A 633 -0.60 20.43 4.83
N HIS A 634 -0.78 19.37 4.04
CA HIS A 634 -1.93 19.25 3.12
C HIS A 634 -2.81 18.03 3.39
N GLU A 635 -2.25 16.96 3.94
CA GLU A 635 -3.01 15.73 4.26
C GLU A 635 -3.40 15.62 5.74
N GLY A 636 -2.96 16.56 6.57
CA GLY A 636 -3.18 16.53 8.01
C GLY A 636 -2.35 15.43 8.68
N LEU A 637 -2.91 14.82 9.72
CA LEU A 637 -2.22 13.80 10.51
C LEU A 637 -1.96 12.50 9.75
N LYS A 638 -0.74 11.99 9.86
CA LYS A 638 -0.29 10.73 9.28
C LYS A 638 0.36 9.83 10.31
N LYS A 639 0.36 8.53 10.02
CA LYS A 639 1.14 7.53 10.76
C LYS A 639 1.88 6.56 9.84
N SER A 640 2.98 6.01 10.31
CA SER A 640 3.69 4.90 9.66
C SER A 640 4.25 3.94 10.71
N PHE A 641 4.12 2.64 10.47
CA PHE A 641 4.74 1.63 11.32
C PHE A 641 6.14 1.32 10.77
N MET A 642 7.13 1.45 11.63
CA MET A 642 8.54 1.32 11.31
C MET A 642 9.12 0.13 12.07
N ARG A 643 10.09 -0.51 11.44
CA ARG A 643 10.94 -1.51 12.09
C ARG A 643 12.39 -1.20 11.77
N GLN A 644 13.25 -1.27 12.77
CA GLN A 644 14.65 -0.91 12.64
C GLN A 644 15.50 -1.77 13.57
N ALA A 645 16.58 -2.36 13.01
CA ALA A 645 17.62 -2.98 13.82
C ALA A 645 18.72 -1.96 14.16
N ASN A 646 19.37 -2.07 15.30
CA ASN A 646 20.49 -1.23 15.70
C ASN A 646 21.51 -2.08 16.45
N PHE A 647 22.78 -1.83 16.21
CA PHE A 647 23.86 -2.39 17.03
C PHE A 647 23.70 -1.87 18.47
N LEU A 648 23.87 -2.77 19.44
CA LEU A 648 23.91 -2.40 20.84
C LEU A 648 25.26 -1.72 21.10
N GLU A 649 25.27 -0.39 21.15
CA GLU A 649 26.46 0.36 21.57
C GLU A 649 26.53 0.36 23.11
N ASP A 650 27.74 0.30 23.69
CA ASP A 650 28.00 0.25 25.14
C ASP A 650 27.38 1.42 25.94
N ASN A 651 26.94 2.47 25.25
CA ASN A 651 26.23 3.58 25.85
C ASN A 651 24.79 3.17 26.22
N MET A 652 24.56 2.87 27.50
CA MET A 652 23.24 2.62 28.13
C MET A 652 22.15 3.65 27.78
N SER A 653 22.54 4.85 27.33
CA SER A 653 21.59 5.88 26.90
C SER A 653 20.77 5.47 25.66
N SER A 654 21.29 4.58 24.80
CA SER A 654 20.64 4.18 23.55
C SER A 654 19.55 3.11 23.72
N THR A 655 19.50 2.38 24.83
CA THR A 655 18.62 1.21 25.04
C THR A 655 17.15 1.59 25.24
N ASN A 656 16.86 2.76 25.83
CA ASN A 656 15.48 3.24 25.98
C ASN A 656 14.99 4.07 24.78
N MET A 657 13.67 4.25 24.67
CA MET A 657 13.05 5.00 23.57
C MET A 657 13.53 6.46 23.49
N LYS A 658 13.88 7.08 24.63
CA LYS A 658 14.35 8.47 24.67
C LYS A 658 15.68 8.61 23.93
N GLY A 659 16.69 7.81 24.25
CA GLY A 659 17.98 7.88 23.56
C GLY A 659 17.92 7.39 22.11
N PHE A 660 17.09 6.38 21.82
CA PHE A 660 16.81 5.99 20.45
C PHE A 660 16.24 7.17 19.63
N SER A 661 15.26 7.89 20.18
CA SER A 661 14.67 9.07 19.54
C SER A 661 15.66 10.22 19.36
N MET A 662 16.57 10.43 20.32
CA MET A 662 17.69 11.38 20.17
C MET A 662 18.61 11.01 19.02
N SER A 663 18.98 9.73 18.89
CA SER A 663 19.84 9.23 17.80
C SER A 663 19.19 9.41 16.42
N LEU A 664 17.86 9.24 16.32
CA LEU A 664 17.10 9.44 15.09
C LEU A 664 17.06 10.93 14.68
N GLN A 665 16.96 11.83 15.66
CA GLN A 665 16.99 13.27 15.44
C GLN A 665 18.40 13.75 15.02
N LYS A 666 19.46 13.24 15.66
CA LYS A 666 20.86 13.57 15.30
C LYS A 666 21.18 13.21 13.84
N ASN A 667 20.62 12.11 13.36
CA ASN A 667 20.79 11.65 11.98
C ASN A 667 19.79 12.28 10.98
N CYS A 668 19.08 13.34 11.38
CA CYS A 668 18.08 14.06 10.59
C CYS A 668 16.95 13.20 10.00
N ARG A 669 16.61 12.07 10.63
CA ARG A 669 15.63 11.10 10.09
C ARG A 669 14.20 11.37 10.55
N VAL A 670 14.05 11.90 11.75
CA VAL A 670 12.74 12.13 12.38
C VAL A 670 12.81 13.47 13.11
N HIS A 671 11.93 14.39 12.73
CA HIS A 671 11.69 15.66 13.41
C HIS A 671 10.20 15.93 13.45
N HIS A 672 9.75 16.73 14.42
CA HIS A 672 8.36 17.14 14.56
C HIS A 672 7.37 15.95 14.55
N ALA A 673 7.68 14.90 15.33
CA ALA A 673 6.93 13.65 15.31
C ALA A 673 6.67 13.06 16.70
N ILE A 674 5.58 12.30 16.81
CA ILE A 674 5.28 11.45 17.97
C ILE A 674 5.73 10.02 17.66
N LEU A 675 6.49 9.43 18.58
CA LEU A 675 6.95 8.04 18.51
C LEU A 675 6.22 7.17 19.54
N VAL A 676 5.72 6.02 19.11
CA VAL A 676 5.04 5.06 19.99
C VAL A 676 5.69 3.70 19.84
N GLU A 677 6.36 3.22 20.90
CA GLU A 677 7.00 1.91 20.86
C GLU A 677 5.98 0.77 20.90
N GLN A 678 6.17 -0.24 20.07
CA GLN A 678 5.27 -1.39 19.96
C GLN A 678 5.94 -2.68 20.42
N HIS A 679 7.22 -2.84 20.15
CA HIS A 679 7.98 -4.04 20.47
C HIS A 679 9.47 -3.74 20.45
N PHE A 680 10.20 -4.36 21.37
CA PHE A 680 11.64 -4.31 21.53
C PHE A 680 12.15 -5.73 21.76
N CYS A 681 13.22 -6.11 21.06
CA CYS A 681 13.90 -7.40 21.20
C CYS A 681 15.41 -7.11 21.27
N ALA A 682 16.07 -7.59 22.33
CA ALA A 682 17.45 -7.22 22.67
C ALA A 682 18.52 -8.26 22.28
N ASP A 683 18.12 -9.47 21.90
CA ASP A 683 19.03 -10.62 21.88
C ASP A 683 19.07 -11.28 20.49
N PHE A 684 19.50 -10.53 19.47
CA PHE A 684 19.69 -11.08 18.14
C PHE A 684 21.17 -10.97 17.75
N LEU A 685 21.86 -12.10 17.64
CA LEU A 685 23.27 -12.12 17.22
C LEU A 685 23.37 -12.04 15.69
N GLY A 686 24.45 -11.42 15.18
CA GLY A 686 24.72 -11.43 13.74
C GLY A 686 24.85 -12.85 13.17
N ASN A 687 25.39 -13.78 13.97
CA ASN A 687 25.47 -15.20 13.62
C ASN A 687 24.07 -15.84 13.40
N ASP A 688 23.05 -15.44 14.17
CA ASP A 688 21.68 -15.94 13.98
C ASP A 688 21.09 -15.54 12.62
N ALA A 689 21.45 -14.34 12.12
CA ALA A 689 21.07 -13.90 10.78
C ALA A 689 21.80 -14.69 9.71
N LEU A 690 23.10 -14.95 9.87
CA LEU A 690 23.90 -15.70 8.91
C LEU A 690 23.42 -17.17 8.81
N GLN A 691 23.20 -17.81 9.96
CA GLN A 691 22.68 -19.18 10.02
C GLN A 691 21.29 -19.26 9.36
N PHE A 692 20.40 -18.32 9.69
CA PHE A 692 19.07 -18.27 9.07
C PHE A 692 19.13 -18.03 7.56
N PHE A 693 20.00 -17.12 7.09
CA PHE A 693 20.19 -16.87 5.67
C PHE A 693 20.66 -18.12 4.92
N THR A 694 21.61 -18.85 5.49
CA THR A 694 22.11 -20.11 4.92
C THR A 694 21.00 -21.16 4.84
N GLN A 695 20.25 -21.36 5.92
CA GLN A 695 19.07 -22.24 5.94
C GLN A 695 18.00 -21.82 4.93
N MET A 696 17.78 -20.51 4.76
CA MET A 696 16.81 -19.97 3.81
C MET A 696 17.18 -20.29 2.36
N LEU A 697 18.47 -20.19 2.00
CA LEU A 697 18.94 -20.55 0.66
C LEU A 697 18.90 -22.06 0.44
N ASP A 698 19.47 -22.85 1.35
CA ASP A 698 19.60 -24.31 1.19
C ASP A 698 18.26 -25.05 1.25
N GLY A 699 17.31 -24.50 2.00
CA GLY A 699 15.95 -25.01 2.19
C GLY A 699 14.92 -24.37 1.26
N SER A 700 15.32 -23.67 0.19
CA SER A 700 14.39 -23.02 -0.73
C SER A 700 13.65 -24.05 -1.60
N VAL A 701 12.41 -24.36 -1.22
CA VAL A 701 11.54 -25.30 -1.92
C VAL A 701 10.39 -24.57 -2.60
N VAL A 702 10.22 -24.81 -3.89
CA VAL A 702 9.19 -24.22 -4.73
C VAL A 702 8.20 -25.27 -5.21
N GLN A 703 6.91 -25.02 -5.01
CA GLN A 703 5.82 -25.84 -5.53
C GLN A 703 5.32 -25.28 -6.86
N PHE A 704 5.32 -26.14 -7.89
CA PHE A 704 4.69 -25.89 -9.19
C PHE A 704 3.75 -27.06 -9.53
N GLY A 705 2.45 -26.77 -9.68
CA GLY A 705 1.43 -27.80 -9.81
C GLY A 705 1.36 -28.72 -8.57
N LYS A 706 1.49 -30.03 -8.81
CA LYS A 706 1.53 -31.05 -7.75
C LYS A 706 2.95 -31.42 -7.31
N LYS A 707 3.97 -30.99 -8.06
CA LYS A 707 5.38 -31.33 -7.84
C LYS A 707 6.09 -30.26 -6.99
N LYS A 708 7.18 -30.65 -6.35
CA LYS A 708 8.04 -29.78 -5.56
C LYS A 708 9.44 -29.79 -6.17
N TYR A 709 10.07 -28.63 -6.16
CA TYR A 709 11.37 -28.40 -6.77
C TYR A 709 12.27 -27.69 -5.78
N ARG A 710 13.57 -28.01 -5.80
CA ARG A 710 14.59 -27.26 -5.10
C ARG A 710 15.04 -26.10 -5.97
N GLN A 711 15.17 -24.92 -5.40
CA GLN A 711 15.76 -23.78 -6.09
C GLN A 711 17.30 -23.85 -5.94
N SER A 712 18.00 -24.30 -6.97
CA SER A 712 19.45 -24.46 -6.95
C SER A 712 20.22 -23.17 -7.30
N ARG A 713 19.54 -22.22 -7.95
CA ARG A 713 20.13 -20.94 -8.35
C ARG A 713 19.15 -19.79 -8.17
N GLY A 714 19.70 -18.63 -7.79
CA GLY A 714 18.96 -17.40 -7.61
C GLY A 714 18.21 -17.29 -6.29
N ILE A 715 17.53 -16.16 -6.11
CA ILE A 715 16.75 -15.83 -4.91
C ILE A 715 15.26 -15.66 -5.24
N PRO A 716 14.35 -15.93 -4.29
CA PRO A 716 12.92 -15.90 -4.54
C PRO A 716 12.40 -14.49 -4.87
N GLN A 717 11.85 -14.30 -6.07
CA GLN A 717 11.12 -13.08 -6.43
C GLN A 717 9.84 -12.98 -5.60
N GLY A 718 9.68 -11.89 -4.86
CA GLY A 718 8.56 -11.66 -3.94
C GLY A 718 8.92 -11.77 -2.45
N SER A 719 10.13 -12.22 -2.11
CA SER A 719 10.66 -12.04 -0.75
C SER A 719 11.05 -10.58 -0.51
N VAL A 720 10.81 -10.10 0.71
CA VAL A 720 11.14 -8.72 1.12
C VAL A 720 12.64 -8.45 1.18
N ALA A 721 13.46 -9.51 1.30
CA ALA A 721 14.92 -9.39 1.39
C ALA A 721 15.63 -9.41 0.03
N SER A 722 14.99 -9.95 -1.02
CA SER A 722 15.68 -10.27 -2.28
C SER A 722 16.32 -9.07 -2.97
N SER A 723 15.65 -7.91 -2.97
CA SER A 723 16.24 -6.69 -3.56
C SER A 723 17.53 -6.27 -2.87
N LEU A 724 17.58 -6.33 -1.53
CA LEU A 724 18.79 -5.94 -0.80
C LEU A 724 19.91 -6.96 -1.00
N LEU A 725 19.60 -8.26 -0.97
CA LEU A 725 20.57 -9.33 -1.24
C LEU A 725 21.19 -9.19 -2.63
N CYS A 726 20.37 -8.89 -3.66
CA CYS A 726 20.86 -8.63 -5.01
C CYS A 726 21.76 -7.40 -5.04
N CYS A 727 21.36 -6.29 -4.39
CA CYS A 727 22.16 -5.06 -4.38
C CYS A 727 23.48 -5.23 -3.62
N LEU A 728 23.54 -6.03 -2.55
CA LEU A 728 24.79 -6.34 -1.85
C LEU A 728 25.72 -7.18 -2.72
N CYS A 729 25.17 -8.17 -3.43
CA CYS A 729 25.96 -9.01 -4.33
C CYS A 729 26.58 -8.20 -5.48
N TYR A 730 25.78 -7.35 -6.15
CA TYR A 730 26.31 -6.47 -7.19
C TYR A 730 27.14 -5.31 -6.63
N GLY A 731 26.88 -4.84 -5.41
CA GLY A 731 27.74 -3.85 -4.73
C GLY A 731 29.14 -4.40 -4.49
N HIS A 732 29.24 -5.65 -4.01
CA HIS A 732 30.52 -6.33 -3.90
C HIS A 732 31.20 -6.50 -5.27
N MET A 733 30.45 -6.86 -6.31
CA MET A 733 31.01 -6.98 -7.67
C MET A 733 31.57 -5.63 -8.17
N GLU A 734 30.82 -4.55 -7.99
CA GLU A 734 31.22 -3.19 -8.36
C GLU A 734 32.52 -2.79 -7.66
N ASN A 735 32.59 -3.01 -6.35
CA ASN A 735 33.77 -2.67 -5.54
C ASN A 735 35.00 -3.51 -5.92
N ALA A 736 34.81 -4.70 -6.49
CA ALA A 736 35.89 -5.57 -6.92
C ALA A 736 36.36 -5.29 -8.36
N LEU A 737 35.43 -5.02 -9.29
CA LEU A 737 35.70 -4.99 -10.73
C LEU A 737 35.66 -3.59 -11.34
N LEU A 738 34.93 -2.64 -10.72
CA LEU A 738 34.66 -1.31 -11.28
C LEU A 738 35.29 -0.19 -10.45
N LYS A 739 36.13 -0.54 -9.47
CA LYS A 739 36.88 0.38 -8.61
C LYS A 739 37.93 1.12 -9.46
N GLY A 740 37.57 2.32 -9.92
CA GLY A 740 38.42 3.17 -10.78
C GLY A 740 37.66 3.86 -11.92
N LEU A 741 36.51 3.33 -12.34
CA LEU A 741 35.74 3.84 -13.49
C LEU A 741 34.99 5.16 -13.22
N THR A 742 35.13 5.74 -12.03
CA THR A 742 34.46 7.00 -11.63
C THR A 742 35.41 8.04 -11.05
N GLU A 743 36.73 7.83 -11.14
CA GLU A 743 37.72 8.75 -10.55
C GLU A 743 37.81 10.07 -11.32
N ASN A 744 37.53 10.07 -12.63
CA ASN A 744 37.63 11.24 -13.51
C ASN A 744 36.31 12.01 -13.66
N LYS A 745 35.66 12.38 -12.54
CA LYS A 745 34.39 13.15 -12.52
C LYS A 745 33.20 12.45 -13.21
N GLY A 746 33.27 11.13 -13.38
CA GLY A 746 32.15 10.30 -13.83
C GLY A 746 31.23 9.89 -12.68
N CYS A 747 30.08 9.31 -13.00
CA CYS A 747 29.22 8.64 -12.03
C CYS A 747 28.66 7.33 -12.56
N LEU A 748 28.62 6.35 -11.66
CA LEU A 748 27.94 5.09 -11.87
C LEU A 748 26.71 5.08 -10.96
N MET A 749 25.57 4.67 -11.51
CA MET A 749 24.33 4.47 -10.76
C MET A 749 23.73 3.12 -11.13
N ARG A 750 23.24 2.40 -10.12
CA ARG A 750 22.53 1.13 -10.31
C ARG A 750 21.19 1.12 -9.59
N LEU A 751 20.12 0.87 -10.32
CA LEU A 751 18.81 0.57 -9.75
C LEU A 751 18.54 -0.92 -9.88
N VAL A 752 18.99 -1.69 -8.87
CA VAL A 752 18.91 -3.15 -8.84
C VAL A 752 19.67 -3.80 -10.01
N ASP A 753 19.01 -4.02 -11.15
CA ASP A 753 19.50 -4.70 -12.35
C ASP A 753 19.80 -3.76 -13.53
N ASP A 754 19.38 -2.49 -13.43
CA ASP A 754 19.65 -1.44 -14.42
C ASP A 754 20.88 -0.62 -14.00
N PHE A 755 21.96 -0.67 -14.80
CA PHE A 755 23.16 0.15 -14.63
C PHE A 755 23.15 1.35 -15.58
N LEU A 756 23.71 2.47 -15.13
CA LEU A 756 24.00 3.66 -15.91
C LEU A 756 25.35 4.23 -15.51
N LEU A 757 26.28 4.30 -16.47
CA LEU A 757 27.53 5.03 -16.36
C LEU A 757 27.42 6.34 -17.15
N ILE A 758 27.89 7.43 -16.55
CA ILE A 758 28.07 8.74 -17.18
C ILE A 758 29.51 9.17 -16.91
N THR A 759 30.34 9.30 -17.94
CA THR A 759 31.75 9.71 -17.78
C THR A 759 32.21 10.62 -18.92
N PRO A 760 33.08 11.62 -18.68
CA PRO A 760 33.73 12.37 -19.74
C PRO A 760 34.82 11.57 -20.47
N ASN A 761 35.25 10.42 -19.93
CA ASN A 761 36.33 9.61 -20.49
C ASN A 761 35.79 8.45 -21.34
N LEU A 762 36.10 8.47 -22.65
CA LEU A 762 35.65 7.45 -23.59
C LEU A 762 36.21 6.05 -23.25
N HIS A 763 37.45 5.98 -22.77
CA HIS A 763 38.10 4.71 -22.43
C HIS A 763 37.38 4.03 -21.26
N GLU A 764 37.01 4.77 -20.21
CA GLU A 764 36.23 4.24 -19.08
C GLU A 764 34.87 3.71 -19.54
N ALA A 765 34.19 4.42 -20.44
CA ALA A 765 32.91 3.98 -20.99
C ALA A 765 33.03 2.69 -21.81
N GLN A 766 34.08 2.57 -22.62
CA GLN A 766 34.38 1.36 -23.40
C GLN A 766 34.75 0.19 -22.50
N GLN A 767 35.62 0.40 -21.51
CA GLN A 767 36.05 -0.62 -20.55
C GLN A 767 34.87 -1.14 -19.73
N PHE A 768 34.02 -0.25 -19.21
CA PHE A 768 32.80 -0.60 -18.51
C PHE A 768 31.87 -1.49 -19.36
N LEU A 769 31.65 -1.10 -20.62
CA LEU A 769 30.81 -1.85 -21.54
C LEU A 769 31.41 -3.23 -21.84
N GLN A 770 32.73 -3.31 -22.06
CA GLN A 770 33.42 -4.57 -22.34
C GLN A 770 33.32 -5.55 -21.16
N ILE A 771 33.58 -5.08 -19.93
CA ILE A 771 33.50 -5.90 -18.71
C ILE A 771 32.10 -6.49 -18.56
N LEU A 772 31.05 -5.68 -18.69
CA LEU A 772 29.68 -6.16 -18.50
C LEU A 772 29.19 -7.03 -19.66
N LEU A 773 29.55 -6.72 -20.90
CA LEU A 773 29.18 -7.54 -22.07
C LEU A 773 29.89 -8.90 -22.11
N ALA A 774 31.09 -9.02 -21.54
CA ALA A 774 31.75 -10.31 -21.33
C ALA A 774 30.95 -11.18 -20.33
N GLY A 775 30.14 -10.54 -19.49
CA GLY A 775 29.42 -11.17 -18.40
C GLY A 775 30.33 -11.39 -17.18
N VAL A 776 29.72 -11.58 -16.02
CA VAL A 776 30.45 -11.88 -14.78
C VAL A 776 29.87 -13.17 -14.19
N PRO A 777 30.31 -14.36 -14.66
CA PRO A 777 29.73 -15.64 -14.28
C PRO A 777 29.74 -15.91 -12.78
N GLN A 778 30.79 -15.45 -12.07
CA GLN A 778 30.92 -15.58 -10.61
C GLN A 778 29.74 -14.94 -9.85
N TYR A 779 29.18 -13.85 -10.39
CA TYR A 779 28.01 -13.17 -9.82
C TYR A 779 26.71 -13.52 -10.58
N GLY A 780 26.79 -14.42 -11.56
CA GLY A 780 25.68 -14.74 -12.45
C GLY A 780 25.17 -13.56 -13.26
N LEU A 781 26.01 -12.54 -13.49
CA LEU A 781 25.63 -11.37 -14.28
C LEU A 781 25.72 -11.71 -15.77
N VAL A 782 24.58 -11.60 -16.45
CA VAL A 782 24.47 -11.75 -17.90
C VAL A 782 23.69 -10.56 -18.43
N VAL A 783 24.28 -9.81 -19.36
CA VAL A 783 23.66 -8.62 -19.95
C VAL A 783 22.64 -9.01 -21.01
N ASN A 784 21.55 -8.25 -21.13
CA ASN A 784 20.67 -8.29 -22.29
C ASN A 784 21.15 -7.32 -23.39
N PRO A 785 21.76 -7.79 -24.51
CA PRO A 785 22.29 -6.90 -25.54
C PRO A 785 21.24 -5.98 -26.16
N GLN A 786 19.99 -6.44 -26.29
CA GLN A 786 18.87 -5.68 -26.90
C GLN A 786 18.46 -4.44 -26.10
N LYS A 787 18.88 -4.38 -24.84
CA LYS A 787 18.57 -3.29 -23.91
C LYS A 787 19.79 -2.47 -23.53
N VAL A 788 20.96 -2.79 -24.09
CA VAL A 788 22.15 -1.94 -23.98
C VAL A 788 21.95 -0.72 -24.85
N ALA A 789 22.27 0.45 -24.31
CA ALA A 789 22.28 1.71 -25.05
C ALA A 789 23.56 2.48 -24.76
N MET A 790 24.11 3.14 -25.78
CA MET A 790 25.26 4.03 -25.65
C MET A 790 25.14 5.22 -26.60
N ASN A 791 25.79 6.35 -26.31
CA ASN A 791 25.76 7.55 -27.16
C ASN A 791 27.07 7.81 -27.93
N PHE A 792 27.94 6.81 -28.06
CA PHE A 792 29.21 6.90 -28.77
C PHE A 792 29.44 5.66 -29.63
N ARG A 793 30.40 5.76 -30.57
CA ARG A 793 30.85 4.62 -31.35
C ARG A 793 31.87 3.83 -30.53
N ALA A 794 31.54 2.59 -30.19
CA ALA A 794 32.51 1.64 -29.64
C ALA A 794 33.38 1.05 -30.76
N SER A 795 34.43 0.31 -30.40
CA SER A 795 35.25 -0.42 -31.36
C SER A 795 34.43 -1.39 -32.24
N ASP A 796 34.92 -1.68 -33.45
CA ASP A 796 34.18 -2.46 -34.47
C ASP A 796 33.75 -3.85 -33.97
N SER A 797 34.51 -4.46 -33.04
CA SER A 797 34.20 -5.76 -32.43
C SER A 797 32.99 -5.73 -31.47
N VAL A 798 32.66 -4.58 -30.89
CA VAL A 798 31.49 -4.40 -30.00
C VAL A 798 30.29 -3.91 -30.79
N CYS A 799 30.50 -3.01 -31.76
CA CYS A 799 29.44 -2.50 -32.64
C CYS A 799 28.85 -3.57 -33.58
N SER A 800 29.62 -4.62 -33.92
CA SER A 800 29.15 -5.71 -34.78
C SER A 800 28.17 -6.68 -34.08
N ARG A 801 27.95 -6.56 -32.77
CA ARG A 801 27.04 -7.46 -32.03
C ARG A 801 25.58 -7.04 -32.27
N PRO A 802 24.74 -7.89 -32.87
CA PRO A 802 23.36 -7.54 -33.16
C PRO A 802 22.58 -7.27 -31.86
N GLY A 803 21.95 -6.09 -31.76
CA GLY A 803 21.02 -5.73 -30.69
C GLY A 803 21.41 -4.52 -29.83
N ILE A 804 22.67 -4.08 -29.85
CA ILE A 804 23.09 -2.88 -29.08
C ILE A 804 22.56 -1.61 -29.74
N ARG A 805 21.96 -0.71 -28.96
CA ARG A 805 21.42 0.56 -29.48
C ARG A 805 22.45 1.68 -29.37
N VAL A 806 22.96 2.15 -30.51
CA VAL A 806 23.79 3.36 -30.58
C VAL A 806 22.89 4.56 -30.81
N LEU A 807 22.87 5.45 -29.83
CA LEU A 807 22.15 6.71 -29.87
C LEU A 807 23.08 7.85 -30.36
N PRO A 808 22.52 8.96 -30.87
CA PRO A 808 23.31 10.14 -31.19
C PRO A 808 24.07 10.67 -29.97
N SER A 809 25.21 11.32 -30.20
CA SER A 809 26.05 11.91 -29.15
C SER A 809 25.26 12.87 -28.25
N HIS A 810 24.46 13.75 -28.89
CA HIS A 810 23.46 14.57 -28.23
C HIS A 810 22.07 13.94 -28.37
N CYS A 811 21.54 13.41 -27.26
CA CYS A 811 20.20 12.85 -27.23
C CYS A 811 19.58 12.91 -25.82
N LEU A 812 18.28 12.58 -25.74
CA LEU A 812 17.61 12.30 -24.48
C LEU A 812 17.77 10.82 -24.13
N PHE A 813 18.75 10.52 -23.29
CA PHE A 813 19.19 9.17 -22.96
C PHE A 813 18.25 8.49 -21.95
N PRO A 814 17.64 7.32 -22.27
CA PRO A 814 16.61 6.70 -21.44
C PRO A 814 17.16 5.76 -20.36
N TRP A 815 16.81 6.00 -19.10
CA TRP A 815 17.16 5.11 -17.99
C TRP A 815 16.10 5.12 -16.86
N CYS A 816 15.65 3.94 -16.43
CA CYS A 816 14.67 3.74 -15.34
C CYS A 816 13.42 4.67 -15.36
N GLY A 817 12.89 4.99 -16.54
CA GLY A 817 11.72 5.86 -16.71
C GLY A 817 12.02 7.36 -16.55
N LEU A 818 13.29 7.73 -16.76
CA LEU A 818 13.85 9.07 -16.92
C LEU A 818 14.48 9.20 -18.32
N LEU A 819 14.63 10.44 -18.77
CA LEU A 819 15.35 10.83 -19.96
C LEU A 819 16.37 11.89 -19.54
N LEU A 820 17.66 11.63 -19.74
CA LEU A 820 18.74 12.56 -19.39
C LEU A 820 19.27 13.19 -20.66
N ASP A 821 19.32 14.51 -20.73
CA ASP A 821 20.04 15.20 -21.79
C ASP A 821 21.53 14.94 -21.64
N THR A 822 22.15 14.33 -22.67
CA THR A 822 23.56 13.95 -22.62
C THR A 822 24.52 15.13 -22.60
N GLN A 823 24.08 16.34 -22.97
CA GLN A 823 24.91 17.54 -22.94
C GLN A 823 24.74 18.34 -21.65
N SER A 824 23.49 18.66 -21.29
CA SER A 824 23.18 19.56 -20.17
C SER A 824 22.94 18.84 -18.83
N LEU A 825 22.75 17.52 -18.85
CA LEU A 825 22.26 16.71 -17.72
C LEU A 825 20.86 17.12 -17.20
N ASP A 826 20.09 17.88 -17.99
CA ASP A 826 18.68 18.13 -17.70
C ASP A 826 17.90 16.81 -17.70
N VAL A 827 17.06 16.64 -16.69
CA VAL A 827 16.33 15.39 -16.43
C VAL A 827 14.87 15.57 -16.78
N PHE A 828 14.37 14.73 -17.66
CA PHE A 828 12.96 14.67 -18.05
C PHE A 828 12.33 13.34 -17.63
N LYS A 829 11.01 13.36 -17.48
CA LYS A 829 10.22 12.15 -17.23
C LYS A 829 10.00 11.41 -18.55
N ASP A 830 10.24 10.10 -18.57
CA ASP A 830 9.84 9.26 -19.69
C ASP A 830 8.34 8.90 -19.61
N TYR A 831 7.58 9.33 -20.62
CA TYR A 831 6.14 9.05 -20.76
C TYR A 831 5.83 7.88 -21.68
N SER A 832 6.83 7.26 -22.32
CA SER A 832 6.68 6.10 -23.21
C SER A 832 5.91 4.94 -22.56
N SER A 833 6.07 4.76 -21.24
CA SER A 833 5.35 3.74 -20.47
C SER A 833 3.82 3.90 -20.41
N TYR A 834 3.27 5.00 -20.96
CA TYR A 834 1.83 5.22 -21.12
C TYR A 834 1.35 5.03 -22.56
N ALA A 835 2.25 4.81 -23.52
CA ALA A 835 1.88 4.57 -24.91
C ALA A 835 0.98 3.33 -25.02
N GLY A 836 -0.15 3.48 -25.71
CA GLY A 836 -1.15 2.42 -25.87
C GLY A 836 -1.89 2.03 -24.60
N LEU A 837 -1.70 2.75 -23.48
CA LEU A 837 -2.41 2.50 -22.23
C LEU A 837 -3.57 3.48 -22.06
N SER A 838 -4.72 2.96 -21.64
CA SER A 838 -5.78 3.80 -21.08
C SER A 838 -5.36 4.33 -19.71
N LEU A 839 -5.37 5.66 -19.56
CA LEU A 839 -5.04 6.33 -18.31
C LEU A 839 -5.98 5.97 -17.15
N ARG A 840 -7.16 5.42 -17.44
CA ARG A 840 -8.05 4.76 -16.48
C ARG A 840 -7.32 3.79 -15.57
N TYR A 841 -6.42 2.98 -16.12
CA TYR A 841 -5.69 1.97 -15.35
C TYR A 841 -4.45 2.51 -14.65
N SER A 842 -4.10 3.78 -14.87
CA SER A 842 -2.95 4.43 -14.22
C SER A 842 -3.22 4.79 -12.75
N LEU A 843 -4.48 4.76 -12.31
CA LEU A 843 -4.91 5.15 -10.98
C LEU A 843 -6.08 4.29 -10.49
N THR A 844 -6.27 4.24 -9.17
CA THR A 844 -7.40 3.54 -8.54
C THR A 844 -8.17 4.54 -7.69
N LEU A 845 -9.34 4.93 -8.17
CA LEU A 845 -10.22 5.86 -7.46
C LEU A 845 -10.77 5.22 -6.19
N GLY A 846 -11.13 3.94 -6.24
CA GLY A 846 -11.83 3.26 -5.15
C GLY A 846 -13.33 3.58 -5.16
N SER A 847 -14.06 3.06 -4.17
CA SER A 847 -15.48 3.38 -3.97
C SER A 847 -15.65 3.90 -2.55
N PHE A 848 -16.23 5.09 -2.44
CA PHE A 848 -16.46 5.80 -1.18
C PHE A 848 -17.79 6.56 -1.25
N GLN A 849 -18.35 6.88 -0.08
CA GLN A 849 -19.58 7.67 0.01
C GLN A 849 -19.43 9.07 -0.62
N SER A 850 -18.22 9.65 -0.57
CA SER A 850 -17.85 10.94 -1.17
C SER A 850 -16.82 10.79 -2.30
N ALA A 851 -17.28 10.37 -3.48
CA ALA A 851 -16.42 10.11 -4.63
C ALA A 851 -15.57 11.32 -5.06
N GLY A 852 -16.14 12.54 -5.02
CA GLY A 852 -15.39 13.78 -5.34
C GLY A 852 -14.21 14.03 -4.38
N LEU A 853 -14.40 13.85 -3.08
CA LEU A 853 -13.33 14.00 -2.09
C LEU A 853 -12.25 12.93 -2.24
N GLN A 854 -12.64 11.71 -2.58
CA GLN A 854 -11.71 10.63 -2.86
C GLN A 854 -10.88 10.93 -4.12
N MET A 855 -11.51 11.40 -5.19
CA MET A 855 -10.83 11.88 -6.39
C MET A 855 -9.83 12.98 -6.05
N ARG A 856 -10.23 14.01 -5.29
CA ARG A 856 -9.34 15.08 -4.82
C ARG A 856 -8.12 14.54 -4.09
N ARG A 857 -8.32 13.69 -3.07
CA ARG A 857 -7.23 13.10 -2.29
C ARG A 857 -6.27 12.29 -3.18
N LYS A 858 -6.81 11.50 -4.12
CA LYS A 858 -6.00 10.67 -5.02
C LYS A 858 -5.18 11.51 -6.00
N LEU A 859 -5.79 12.54 -6.60
CA LEU A 859 -5.10 13.45 -7.51
C LEU A 859 -3.99 14.22 -6.78
N MET A 860 -4.27 14.79 -5.61
CA MET A 860 -3.24 15.46 -4.79
C MET A 860 -2.08 14.51 -4.41
N ALA A 861 -2.38 13.28 -3.99
CA ALA A 861 -1.34 12.29 -3.68
C ALA A 861 -0.48 11.94 -4.90
N VAL A 862 -1.10 11.80 -6.09
CA VAL A 862 -0.37 11.57 -7.34
C VAL A 862 0.48 12.79 -7.70
N LEU A 863 -0.04 14.01 -7.53
CA LEU A 863 0.68 15.24 -7.79
C LEU A 863 1.96 15.30 -6.94
N ARG A 864 1.85 15.07 -5.62
CA ARG A 864 3.02 14.99 -4.71
C ARG A 864 4.05 13.96 -5.16
N LEU A 865 3.60 12.77 -5.56
CA LEU A 865 4.51 11.70 -5.97
C LEU A 865 5.21 11.98 -7.30
N LYS A 866 4.64 12.82 -8.17
CA LYS A 866 5.18 13.10 -9.52
C LYS A 866 5.94 14.42 -9.59
N PHE A 867 5.60 15.40 -8.76
CA PHE A 867 6.36 16.64 -8.59
C PHE A 867 7.52 16.39 -7.63
N ASN A 868 8.58 15.77 -8.15
CA ASN A 868 9.80 15.47 -7.40
C ASN A 868 10.88 16.54 -7.67
N ALA A 869 11.73 16.82 -6.68
CA ALA A 869 12.84 17.77 -6.79
C ALA A 869 13.77 17.47 -7.96
N LEU A 870 13.94 16.19 -8.35
CA LEU A 870 14.71 15.77 -9.53
C LEU A 870 14.34 16.52 -10.82
N PHE A 871 13.07 16.92 -10.99
CA PHE A 871 12.59 17.62 -12.19
C PHE A 871 12.44 19.14 -11.99
N LEU A 872 12.50 19.62 -10.75
CA LEU A 872 12.08 20.97 -10.35
C LEU A 872 13.23 21.80 -9.76
N ASP A 873 14.31 21.16 -9.31
CA ASP A 873 15.49 21.82 -8.75
C ASP A 873 16.31 22.48 -9.87
N LEU A 874 16.42 23.80 -9.81
CA LEU A 874 17.17 24.64 -10.76
C LEU A 874 18.69 24.47 -10.63
N LYS A 875 19.19 23.83 -9.56
CA LYS A 875 20.61 23.44 -9.47
C LYS A 875 20.93 22.24 -10.35
N VAL A 876 19.93 21.39 -10.61
CA VAL A 876 20.08 20.20 -11.45
C VAL A 876 19.61 20.49 -12.86
N ASN A 877 18.50 21.22 -13.04
CA ASN A 877 17.86 21.43 -14.33
C ASN A 877 17.92 22.89 -14.78
N SER A 878 18.00 23.13 -16.09
CA SER A 878 17.84 24.47 -16.66
C SER A 878 16.43 24.98 -16.44
N LEU A 879 16.26 26.31 -16.50
CA LEU A 879 14.94 26.92 -16.35
C LEU A 879 13.95 26.41 -17.42
N GLU A 880 14.43 26.22 -18.65
CA GLU A 880 13.63 25.70 -19.76
C GLU A 880 13.16 24.26 -19.49
N ALA A 881 14.06 23.40 -19.04
CA ALA A 881 13.72 22.02 -18.68
C ALA A 881 12.70 21.97 -17.54
N VAL A 882 12.84 22.81 -16.51
CA VAL A 882 11.87 22.88 -15.40
C VAL A 882 10.48 23.28 -15.91
N TYR A 883 10.36 24.32 -16.75
CA TYR A 883 9.06 24.71 -17.31
C TYR A 883 8.44 23.58 -18.16
N LYS A 884 9.24 22.90 -18.99
CA LYS A 884 8.79 21.76 -19.82
C LYS A 884 8.36 20.57 -18.97
N ASN A 885 9.10 20.26 -17.91
CA ASN A 885 8.75 19.21 -16.95
C ASN A 885 7.44 19.51 -16.21
N ILE A 886 7.24 20.76 -15.77
CA ILE A 886 5.99 21.20 -15.16
C ILE A 886 4.86 21.02 -16.18
N TYR A 887 5.00 21.55 -17.39
CA TYR A 887 3.95 21.46 -18.42
C TYR A 887 3.52 20.01 -18.69
N LYS A 888 4.47 19.12 -19.02
CA LYS A 888 4.17 17.70 -19.29
C LYS A 888 3.54 17.01 -18.08
N SER A 889 4.04 17.29 -16.88
CA SER A 889 3.50 16.69 -15.65
C SER A 889 2.06 17.14 -15.38
N VAL A 890 1.77 18.43 -15.57
CA VAL A 890 0.42 19.00 -15.41
C VAL A 890 -0.52 18.51 -16.52
N LEU A 891 -0.06 18.39 -17.75
CA LEU A 891 -0.85 17.84 -18.86
C LEU A 891 -1.30 16.40 -18.57
N LEU A 892 -0.38 15.53 -18.14
CA LEU A 892 -0.76 14.16 -17.74
C LEU A 892 -1.73 14.18 -16.54
N HIS A 893 -1.57 15.15 -15.64
CA HIS A 893 -2.47 15.34 -14.51
C HIS A 893 -3.88 15.78 -14.94
N ALA A 894 -4.00 16.66 -15.92
CA ALA A 894 -5.26 17.09 -16.52
C ALA A 894 -5.98 15.92 -17.20
N CYS A 895 -5.24 15.07 -17.95
CA CYS A 895 -5.82 13.84 -18.51
C CYS A 895 -6.34 12.90 -17.41
N ARG A 896 -5.58 12.70 -16.32
CA ARG A 896 -6.02 11.91 -15.16
C ARG A 896 -7.25 12.52 -14.51
N PHE A 897 -7.31 13.83 -14.36
CA PHE A 897 -8.46 14.54 -13.82
C PHE A 897 -9.71 14.25 -14.67
N HIS A 898 -9.58 14.28 -16.00
CA HIS A 898 -10.68 13.98 -16.91
C HIS A 898 -11.23 12.56 -16.72
N VAL A 899 -10.35 11.56 -16.74
CA VAL A 899 -10.70 10.15 -16.53
C VAL A 899 -11.36 9.92 -15.17
N CYS A 900 -10.87 10.60 -14.14
CA CYS A 900 -11.48 10.56 -12.81
C CYS A 900 -12.89 11.17 -12.80
N ALA A 901 -13.06 12.33 -13.43
CA ALA A 901 -14.34 13.03 -13.51
C ALA A 901 -15.40 12.21 -14.27
N GLN A 902 -15.01 11.51 -15.33
CA GLN A 902 -15.89 10.59 -16.07
C GLN A 902 -16.29 9.35 -15.25
N SER A 903 -15.44 8.93 -14.31
CA SER A 903 -15.65 7.73 -13.50
C SER A 903 -16.47 7.97 -12.23
N LEU A 904 -17.00 9.19 -12.03
CA LEU A 904 -17.78 9.53 -10.84
C LEU A 904 -19.12 8.77 -10.79
N PRO A 905 -19.48 8.18 -9.65
CA PRO A 905 -20.70 7.41 -9.52
C PRO A 905 -21.95 8.30 -9.38
N PHE A 906 -23.12 7.65 -9.40
CA PHE A 906 -24.42 8.28 -9.11
C PHE A 906 -24.80 9.44 -10.03
N GLY A 907 -24.22 9.48 -11.24
CA GLY A 907 -24.43 10.57 -12.20
C GLY A 907 -23.87 11.92 -11.72
N GLN A 908 -22.97 11.92 -10.74
CA GLN A 908 -22.20 13.10 -10.39
C GLN A 908 -21.35 13.51 -11.60
N SER A 909 -21.33 14.80 -11.90
CA SER A 909 -20.59 15.35 -13.03
C SER A 909 -20.06 16.72 -12.70
N VAL A 910 -19.11 17.18 -13.51
CA VAL A 910 -18.50 18.50 -13.35
C VAL A 910 -19.51 19.62 -13.51
N ALA A 911 -20.49 19.46 -14.41
CA ALA A 911 -21.56 20.43 -14.62
C ALA A 911 -22.44 20.65 -13.38
N ARG A 912 -22.59 19.66 -12.50
CA ARG A 912 -23.43 19.76 -11.30
C ARG A 912 -22.78 20.54 -10.16
N ASN A 913 -21.46 20.65 -10.13
CA ASN A 913 -20.73 21.39 -9.10
C ASN A 913 -19.41 21.96 -9.66
N PRO A 914 -19.49 22.94 -10.58
CA PRO A 914 -18.31 23.44 -11.26
C PRO A 914 -17.31 24.13 -10.32
N ASP A 915 -17.79 24.79 -9.26
CA ASP A 915 -16.95 25.50 -8.29
C ASP A 915 -16.02 24.55 -7.54
N TYR A 916 -16.52 23.39 -7.10
CA TYR A 916 -15.70 22.38 -6.43
C TYR A 916 -14.54 21.88 -7.30
N PHE A 917 -14.82 21.60 -8.57
CA PHE A 917 -13.80 21.12 -9.51
C PHE A 917 -12.81 22.21 -9.89
N LEU A 918 -13.27 23.46 -10.02
CA LEU A 918 -12.41 24.60 -10.28
C LEU A 918 -11.47 24.86 -9.08
N GLN A 919 -11.99 24.85 -7.85
CA GLN A 919 -11.19 24.99 -6.64
C GLN A 919 -10.13 23.89 -6.55
N MET A 920 -10.48 22.64 -6.89
CA MET A 920 -9.53 21.54 -6.93
C MET A 920 -8.34 21.82 -7.86
N ILE A 921 -8.56 22.45 -9.02
CA ILE A 921 -7.50 22.81 -9.96
C ILE A 921 -6.55 23.85 -9.37
N TRP A 922 -7.10 24.86 -8.70
CA TRP A 922 -6.31 25.91 -8.06
C TRP A 922 -5.52 25.41 -6.86
N ASP A 923 -6.12 24.56 -6.03
CA ASP A 923 -5.42 23.93 -4.92
C ASP A 923 -4.23 23.08 -5.42
N MET A 924 -4.37 22.45 -6.60
CA MET A 924 -3.27 21.69 -7.23
C MET A 924 -2.16 22.62 -7.72
N ALA A 925 -2.51 23.76 -8.31
CA ALA A 925 -1.54 24.76 -8.77
C ALA A 925 -0.77 25.38 -7.59
N GLU A 926 -1.47 25.75 -6.52
CA GLU A 926 -0.87 26.28 -5.29
C GLU A 926 0.08 25.25 -4.65
N TYR A 927 -0.36 24.00 -4.53
CA TYR A 927 0.46 22.93 -3.98
C TYR A 927 1.71 22.65 -4.83
N ALA A 928 1.57 22.61 -6.16
CA ALA A 928 2.70 22.46 -7.08
C ALA A 928 3.73 23.58 -6.90
N ASN A 929 3.28 24.83 -6.77
CA ASN A 929 4.14 25.97 -6.49
C ASN A 929 4.86 25.83 -5.14
N ASN A 930 4.18 25.36 -4.09
CA ASN A 930 4.82 25.12 -2.79
C ASN A 930 5.95 24.09 -2.89
N ILE A 931 5.75 22.99 -3.64
CA ILE A 931 6.81 22.00 -3.88
C ILE A 931 7.99 22.61 -4.65
N ILE A 932 7.72 23.41 -5.69
CA ILE A 932 8.75 24.10 -6.47
C ILE A 932 9.58 25.03 -5.57
N ARG A 933 8.92 25.80 -4.70
CA ARG A 933 9.59 26.68 -3.73
C ARG A 933 10.46 25.89 -2.77
N VAL A 934 9.94 24.80 -2.20
CA VAL A 934 10.69 23.91 -1.28
C VAL A 934 11.91 23.31 -1.96
N SER A 935 11.78 22.85 -3.21
CA SER A 935 12.87 22.23 -3.98
C SER A 935 14.01 23.22 -4.27
N ASN A 936 13.72 24.53 -4.28
CA ASN A 936 14.65 25.61 -4.60
C ASN A 936 14.95 26.53 -3.40
N LYS A 937 14.70 26.09 -2.15
CA LYS A 937 15.04 26.85 -0.94
C LYS A 937 16.56 27.05 -0.82
N GLY A 938 16.98 28.28 -0.49
CA GLY A 938 18.39 28.61 -0.20
C GLY A 938 19.18 29.29 -1.33
N GLY A 939 18.56 29.63 -2.47
CA GLY A 939 19.15 30.49 -3.49
C GLY A 939 18.45 31.84 -3.54
N LYS A 940 19.01 32.89 -2.94
CA LYS A 940 18.39 34.24 -2.91
C LYS A 940 18.11 34.82 -4.31
N ALA A 941 18.83 34.36 -5.34
CA ALA A 941 18.61 34.75 -6.74
C ALA A 941 17.54 33.89 -7.48
N GLN A 942 17.21 32.69 -6.97
CA GLN A 942 16.37 31.71 -7.68
C GLN A 942 14.89 31.75 -7.26
N THR A 943 14.60 32.25 -6.06
CA THR A 943 13.24 32.33 -5.50
C THR A 943 12.30 33.25 -6.27
N GLY A 944 12.80 34.11 -7.18
CA GLY A 944 12.00 34.98 -8.06
C GLY A 944 11.87 34.52 -9.51
N VAL A 945 12.64 33.50 -9.95
CA VAL A 945 12.75 33.13 -11.37
C VAL A 945 11.49 32.40 -11.86
N LEU A 946 10.97 31.46 -11.06
CA LEU A 946 9.70 30.78 -11.30
C LEU A 946 8.59 31.50 -10.54
N GLN A 947 7.83 32.37 -11.19
CA GLN A 947 6.66 33.04 -10.60
C GLN A 947 5.46 32.10 -10.49
N TYR A 948 4.63 32.31 -9.45
CA TYR A 948 3.43 31.50 -9.25
C TYR A 948 2.47 31.60 -10.44
N GLU A 949 2.33 32.81 -10.99
CA GLU A 949 1.50 33.12 -12.15
C GLU A 949 1.86 32.28 -13.39
N ALA A 950 3.16 31.99 -13.57
CA ALA A 950 3.63 31.18 -14.68
C ALA A 950 3.25 29.69 -14.50
N VAL A 951 3.36 29.18 -13.28
CA VAL A 951 2.91 27.82 -12.93
C VAL A 951 1.39 27.73 -13.10
N GLU A 952 0.64 28.71 -12.60
CA GLU A 952 -0.81 28.78 -12.73
C GLU A 952 -1.26 28.87 -14.20
N LEU A 953 -0.51 29.59 -15.05
CA LEU A 953 -0.76 29.64 -16.49
C LEU A 953 -0.54 28.28 -17.16
N LEU A 954 0.50 27.54 -16.79
CA LEU A 954 0.72 26.17 -17.30
C LEU A 954 -0.44 25.22 -16.92
N PHE A 955 -1.02 25.37 -15.73
CA PHE A 955 -2.26 24.70 -15.36
C PHE A 955 -3.42 25.09 -16.27
N CYS A 956 -3.63 26.39 -16.50
CA CYS A 956 -4.67 26.85 -17.41
C CYS A 956 -4.50 26.23 -18.82
N LEU A 957 -3.30 26.30 -19.39
CA LEU A 957 -3.01 25.79 -20.74
C LEU A 957 -3.26 24.27 -20.84
N SER A 958 -2.76 23.50 -19.87
CA SER A 958 -2.90 22.04 -19.83
C SER A 958 -4.35 21.60 -19.66
N PHE A 959 -5.08 22.20 -18.71
CA PHE A 959 -6.49 21.85 -18.47
C PHE A 959 -7.39 22.31 -19.62
N LEU A 960 -7.16 23.49 -20.20
CA LEU A 960 -7.89 23.94 -21.38
C LEU A 960 -7.68 22.99 -22.56
N LEU A 961 -6.46 22.51 -22.80
CA LEU A 961 -6.17 21.57 -23.88
C LEU A 961 -6.99 20.29 -23.77
N VAL A 962 -7.05 19.68 -22.58
CA VAL A 962 -7.84 18.46 -22.35
C VAL A 962 -9.34 18.76 -22.35
N MET A 963 -9.79 19.79 -21.64
CA MET A 963 -11.21 20.08 -21.47
C MET A 963 -11.90 20.57 -22.76
N THR A 964 -11.16 21.23 -23.66
CA THR A 964 -11.71 21.69 -24.95
C THR A 964 -12.01 20.56 -25.91
N GLN A 965 -11.38 19.40 -25.76
CA GLN A 965 -11.74 18.17 -26.49
C GLN A 965 -13.06 17.56 -25.97
N HIS A 966 -13.48 17.93 -24.76
CA HIS A 966 -14.67 17.40 -24.08
C HIS A 966 -15.64 18.51 -23.65
N ARG A 967 -15.94 19.45 -24.56
CA ARG A 967 -16.69 20.69 -24.26
C ARG A 967 -18.03 20.45 -23.55
N SER A 968 -18.77 19.41 -23.93
CA SER A 968 -20.06 19.06 -23.32
C SER A 968 -19.96 18.81 -21.81
N THR A 969 -18.85 18.24 -21.34
CA THR A 969 -18.63 17.94 -19.92
C THR A 969 -18.17 19.18 -19.13
N TYR A 970 -17.44 20.08 -19.77
CA TYR A 970 -16.72 21.19 -19.11
C TYR A 970 -17.24 22.59 -19.46
N LYS A 971 -18.44 22.70 -20.05
CA LYS A 971 -19.04 23.97 -20.51
C LYS A 971 -18.95 25.11 -19.49
N HIS A 972 -19.12 24.82 -18.20
CA HIS A 972 -19.09 25.82 -17.13
C HIS A 972 -17.69 26.19 -16.62
N LEU A 973 -16.67 25.35 -16.86
CA LEU A 973 -15.28 25.61 -16.42
C LEU A 973 -14.48 26.35 -17.49
N LEU A 974 -14.72 26.04 -18.76
CA LEU A 974 -13.95 26.60 -19.89
C LEU A 974 -13.92 28.15 -19.92
N PRO A 975 -15.03 28.89 -19.73
CA PRO A 975 -14.99 30.35 -19.74
C PRO A 975 -14.16 30.93 -18.59
N ARG A 976 -14.26 30.32 -17.41
CA ARG A 976 -13.54 30.75 -16.20
C ARG A 976 -12.04 30.54 -16.33
N LEU A 977 -11.62 29.37 -16.83
CA LEU A 977 -10.22 29.08 -17.14
C LEU A 977 -9.67 30.01 -18.23
N ASN A 978 -10.43 30.29 -19.29
CA ASN A 978 -10.01 31.23 -20.33
C ASN A 978 -9.92 32.69 -19.83
N LYS A 979 -10.80 33.11 -18.91
CA LYS A 979 -10.71 34.42 -18.25
C LYS A 979 -9.44 34.51 -17.41
N ARG A 980 -9.16 33.48 -16.59
CA ARG A 980 -7.95 33.43 -15.75
C ARG A 980 -6.68 33.38 -16.60
N LYS A 981 -6.64 32.56 -17.65
CA LYS A 981 -5.55 32.50 -18.64
C LYS A 981 -5.22 33.90 -19.18
N ARG A 982 -6.20 34.61 -19.74
CA ARG A 982 -6.00 35.96 -20.30
C ARG A 982 -5.49 36.97 -19.27
N SER A 983 -5.99 36.88 -18.03
CA SER A 983 -5.50 37.71 -16.93
C SER A 983 -4.04 37.41 -16.58
N LEU A 984 -3.65 36.13 -16.53
CA LEU A 984 -2.26 35.72 -16.25
C LEU A 984 -1.31 36.12 -17.38
N GLU A 985 -1.74 35.98 -18.64
CA GLU A 985 -0.96 36.43 -19.81
C GLU A 985 -0.67 37.93 -19.77
N ARG A 986 -1.57 38.76 -19.23
CA ARG A 986 -1.33 40.21 -19.03
C ARG A 986 -0.43 40.53 -17.83
N ARG A 987 -0.44 39.68 -16.80
CA ARG A 987 0.35 39.87 -15.56
C ARG A 987 1.80 39.41 -15.71
N LEU A 988 2.05 38.47 -16.62
CA LEU A 988 3.38 37.96 -16.92
C LEU A 988 4.05 38.86 -17.96
N GLY A 989 5.25 39.37 -17.66
CA GLY A 989 6.06 40.07 -18.65
C GLY A 989 6.50 39.17 -19.82
N ASP A 990 6.89 39.80 -20.93
CA ASP A 990 7.10 39.14 -22.23
C ASP A 990 8.05 37.95 -22.18
N LEU A 991 9.20 38.09 -21.51
CA LEU A 991 10.19 37.02 -21.40
C LEU A 991 9.62 35.77 -20.71
N ARG A 992 8.90 35.94 -19.60
CA ARG A 992 8.33 34.81 -18.84
C ARG A 992 7.18 34.17 -19.60
N LEU A 993 6.35 35.00 -20.24
CA LEU A 993 5.28 34.52 -21.09
C LEU A 993 5.84 33.72 -22.28
N ALA A 994 6.93 34.18 -22.89
CA ALA A 994 7.64 33.46 -23.95
C ALA A 994 8.14 32.10 -23.47
N ARG A 995 8.74 32.01 -22.27
CA ARG A 995 9.17 30.73 -21.67
C ARG A 995 8.02 29.77 -21.42
N VAL A 996 6.89 30.26 -20.90
CA VAL A 996 5.67 29.44 -20.71
C VAL A 996 5.15 28.94 -22.06
N ARG A 997 5.12 29.79 -23.08
CA ARG A 997 4.70 29.42 -24.45
C ARG A 997 5.65 28.41 -25.09
N GLN A 998 6.96 28.58 -24.91
CA GLN A 998 7.99 27.65 -25.38
C GLN A 998 7.79 26.26 -24.76
N ALA A 999 7.59 26.18 -23.45
CA ALA A 999 7.35 24.91 -22.76
C ALA A 999 6.04 24.23 -23.18
N ALA A 1000 5.02 25.00 -23.55
CA ALA A 1000 3.73 24.52 -24.04
C ALA A 1000 3.67 24.31 -25.56
N ASN A 1001 4.79 24.40 -26.27
CA ASN A 1001 4.89 24.17 -27.71
C ASN A 1001 5.76 22.93 -28.01
N PRO A 1002 5.25 21.92 -28.74
CA PRO A 1002 3.87 21.76 -29.23
C PRO A 1002 2.86 21.59 -28.10
N ARG A 1003 1.60 22.01 -28.36
CA ARG A 1003 0.50 21.90 -27.38
C ARG A 1003 0.30 20.46 -26.93
N ILE A 1004 0.35 19.50 -27.85
CA ILE A 1004 0.38 18.08 -27.51
C ILE A 1004 1.80 17.59 -27.81
N PRO A 1005 2.62 17.32 -26.77
CA PRO A 1005 3.92 16.70 -26.96
C PRO A 1005 3.80 15.36 -27.69
N VAL A 1006 4.78 15.03 -28.54
CA VAL A 1006 4.77 13.80 -29.36
C VAL A 1006 4.64 12.54 -28.49
N ASP A 1007 5.27 12.52 -27.32
CA ASP A 1007 5.21 11.44 -26.34
C ASP A 1007 3.83 11.27 -25.67
N PHE A 1008 2.90 12.23 -25.88
CA PHE A 1008 1.53 12.17 -25.39
C PHE A 1008 0.52 11.68 -26.44
N LEU A 1009 0.86 11.73 -27.74
CA LEU A 1009 -0.01 11.25 -28.82
C LEU A 1009 -0.47 9.79 -28.65
N PRO A 1010 0.38 8.82 -28.23
CA PRO A 1010 -0.07 7.43 -28.09
C PRO A 1010 -0.84 7.16 -26.78
N ILE A 1011 -1.03 8.16 -25.92
CA ILE A 1011 -1.71 7.98 -24.63
C ILE A 1011 -3.22 8.04 -24.84
N GLN A 1012 -3.92 6.98 -24.43
CA GLN A 1012 -5.38 6.93 -24.52
C GLN A 1012 -6.01 7.49 -23.24
N MET A 1013 -6.86 8.51 -23.39
CA MET A 1013 -7.63 9.09 -22.28
C MET A 1013 -8.79 8.20 -21.88
#